data_AF-A0A950R7S8-F1
#
_entry.id   AF-A0A950R7S8-F1
#
_cell.length_a   1.000
_cell.length_b   1.000
_cell.length_c   1.000
_cell.angle_alpha   90.00
_cell.angle_beta   90.00
_cell.angle_gamma   90.00
#
_symmetry.space_group_name_H-M   'P 1'
#
loop_
_entity.id
_entity.type
_entity.pdbx_description
1 polymer ?
#
loop_
_entity_poly.entity_id
_entity_poly.type
_entity_poly.pdbx_seq_one_letter_code
_entity_poly.pdbx_strand_id
1 'polypeptide(L)'
;VLDIPNGLARGVRQASDFLMALQLTGAAKTSPIANLQLRLPVVVIGGGLTAIDTATESLAYYVRQVEKFALRYRTLAAERGETAVRAPWTAEEAEVADEFLSHEAAIRAEREAASRESRAPDLARLLDSWGGATIAYRRRLIDSPSYTLNHEEVAKALEEGVRFAEGLTPRAVEVDRFGHAAALRLARADGTEVTLPARAILVAAGTQPNTVLAREDGRIKLDGKYFQALDETGAPVSPARAFAKPETPHVLMHRAPDGRFISFFGDLHPSFFGNVVKAMGGAKRGYPIVTRALAARPATEVQGAALIARCRDELRASVHAVNRLTPTIVEVVVRAPAAARAFRPGQFYRLQNFETLAPRLEEPAGATVLGMEGLAMTGAWTDPEAGLVSVIVLEMGGSSDLCATLRPGEPVVLMGPTGTPTEIVAGKTVALVGGGLGNAVLFSIGAALRAAGSRVLYFAGYKRMEDRYKVAEIERAADVIVWCCDHAPGFATNPARPRDRSFVGNIVQAMAAYGVGRLGEPAIPLRDVDHVIVIGSDGMMQAVGAARHGVLAPYLNPAHSAVGSINSPMQCMMKEVCAQCLQPHVDPVTGERTVVFSCFNQDQVLDRVDFPALHERLTQNGAQEKLTAQWVDRALRRLEARPALAAE
;
A
#
# COMPACT_ATOMS: atom_id res chain seq x y z
N VAL A 1 -8.93 -11.97 -5.57
CA VAL A 1 -7.65 -12.71 -5.60
C VAL A 1 -7.89 -14.06 -6.25
N LEU A 2 -6.95 -14.58 -7.03
CA LEU A 2 -7.07 -15.92 -7.60
C LEU A 2 -6.75 -16.94 -6.50
N ASP A 3 -7.68 -17.86 -6.27
CA ASP A 3 -7.46 -18.98 -5.37
C ASP A 3 -6.73 -20.12 -6.12
N ILE A 4 -5.44 -19.89 -6.38
CA ILE A 4 -4.54 -20.82 -7.06
C ILE A 4 -3.17 -20.82 -6.36
N PRO A 5 -2.39 -21.92 -6.45
CA PRO A 5 -1.01 -21.93 -5.98
C PRO A 5 -0.21 -20.76 -6.56
N ASN A 6 0.55 -20.10 -5.68
CA ASN A 6 1.39 -18.94 -5.99
C ASN A 6 0.64 -17.72 -6.58
N GLY A 7 -0.68 -17.61 -6.35
CA GLY A 7 -1.50 -16.51 -6.87
C GLY A 7 -1.17 -15.10 -6.35
N LEU A 8 -0.17 -14.96 -5.48
CA LEU A 8 0.37 -13.69 -4.96
C LEU A 8 1.92 -13.62 -5.00
N ALA A 9 2.57 -14.54 -5.71
CA ALA A 9 4.03 -14.56 -5.87
C ALA A 9 4.54 -13.27 -6.56
N ARG A 10 5.85 -13.00 -6.47
CA ARG A 10 6.45 -11.85 -7.17
C ARG A 10 6.15 -11.92 -8.67
N GLY A 11 5.78 -10.80 -9.25
CA GLY A 11 5.31 -10.70 -10.63
C GLY A 11 3.80 -10.86 -10.79
N VAL A 12 3.05 -11.28 -9.77
CA VAL A 12 1.58 -11.32 -9.79
C VAL A 12 0.99 -10.05 -9.16
N ARG A 13 0.15 -9.32 -9.90
CA ARG A 13 -0.55 -8.12 -9.41
C ARG A 13 -2.03 -8.13 -9.80
N GLN A 14 -2.85 -7.35 -9.11
CA GLN A 14 -4.16 -7.01 -9.65
C GLN A 14 -3.99 -5.93 -10.73
N ALA A 15 -4.82 -5.97 -11.78
CA ALA A 15 -4.83 -4.94 -12.82
C ALA A 15 -5.12 -3.54 -12.25
N SER A 16 -6.00 -3.45 -11.24
CA SER A 16 -6.29 -2.20 -10.53
C SER A 16 -5.07 -1.61 -9.85
N ASP A 17 -4.21 -2.43 -9.23
CA ASP A 17 -2.95 -1.96 -8.63
C ASP A 17 -2.04 -1.37 -9.71
N PHE A 18 -1.81 -2.13 -10.78
CA PHE A 18 -0.94 -1.72 -11.90
C PHE A 18 -1.41 -0.42 -12.57
N LEU A 19 -2.68 -0.35 -13.00
CA LEU A 19 -3.23 0.81 -13.70
C LEU A 19 -3.29 2.05 -12.78
N MET A 20 -3.64 1.88 -11.48
CA MET A 20 -3.61 2.98 -10.53
C MET A 20 -2.19 3.46 -10.24
N ALA A 21 -1.20 2.57 -10.22
CA ALA A 21 0.20 2.95 -10.05
C ALA A 21 0.65 3.86 -11.20
N LEU A 22 0.37 3.50 -12.46
CA LEU A 22 0.70 4.34 -13.63
C LEU A 22 0.18 5.77 -13.50
N GLN A 23 -1.08 5.92 -13.06
CA GLN A 23 -1.77 7.21 -13.00
C GLN A 23 -1.45 8.02 -11.74
N LEU A 24 -1.49 7.41 -10.56
CA LEU A 24 -1.36 8.12 -9.27
C LEU A 24 0.08 8.52 -8.94
N THR A 25 1.07 7.77 -9.43
CA THR A 25 2.49 8.09 -9.22
C THR A 25 3.13 8.75 -10.44
N GLY A 26 2.46 8.69 -11.59
CA GLY A 26 3.01 9.13 -12.86
C GLY A 26 4.12 8.22 -13.38
N ALA A 27 4.15 6.94 -13.00
CA ALA A 27 5.21 5.99 -13.39
C ALA A 27 5.45 5.91 -14.91
N ALA A 28 4.40 6.12 -15.72
CA ALA A 28 4.46 6.15 -17.18
C ALA A 28 5.17 7.38 -17.77
N LYS A 29 5.35 8.44 -16.97
CA LYS A 29 6.09 9.64 -17.37
C LYS A 29 7.60 9.41 -17.23
N THR A 30 8.40 10.19 -17.94
CA THR A 30 9.87 10.08 -17.94
C THR A 30 10.52 10.68 -16.69
N SER A 31 9.93 11.75 -16.14
CA SER A 31 10.54 12.56 -15.07
C SER A 31 10.28 12.12 -13.62
N PRO A 32 9.16 11.44 -13.26
CA PRO A 32 8.92 11.06 -11.86
C PRO A 32 9.87 9.98 -11.34
N ILE A 33 10.11 10.02 -10.03
CA ILE A 33 10.91 9.02 -9.31
C ILE A 33 10.16 7.72 -9.00
N ALA A 34 8.89 7.61 -9.40
CA ALA A 34 8.04 6.47 -9.08
C ALA A 34 8.58 5.12 -9.59
N ASN A 35 8.34 4.08 -8.79
CA ASN A 35 8.78 2.71 -9.04
C ASN A 35 7.58 1.81 -9.36
N LEU A 36 7.66 1.06 -10.46
CA LEU A 36 6.67 0.06 -10.83
C LEU A 36 7.36 -0.98 -11.70
N GLN A 37 7.85 -2.06 -11.09
CA GLN A 37 8.57 -3.07 -11.84
C GLN A 37 7.61 -3.99 -12.59
N LEU A 38 7.76 -4.07 -13.92
CA LEU A 38 7.08 -5.01 -14.82
C LEU A 38 8.13 -5.78 -15.63
N ARG A 39 7.92 -7.08 -15.87
CA ARG A 39 8.80 -7.93 -16.68
C ARG A 39 8.01 -8.60 -17.80
N LEU A 40 8.61 -8.78 -18.98
CA LEU A 40 8.00 -9.51 -20.10
C LEU A 40 8.43 -10.99 -20.07
N PRO A 41 7.60 -11.92 -20.57
CA PRO A 41 6.24 -11.73 -21.10
C PRO A 41 5.19 -11.42 -20.03
N VAL A 42 4.11 -10.75 -20.46
CA VAL A 42 2.94 -10.41 -19.62
C VAL A 42 1.78 -11.33 -19.96
N VAL A 43 1.11 -11.88 -18.94
CA VAL A 43 -0.19 -12.53 -19.08
C VAL A 43 -1.24 -11.77 -18.27
N VAL A 44 -2.32 -11.34 -18.93
CA VAL A 44 -3.46 -10.68 -18.27
C VAL A 44 -4.61 -11.66 -18.16
N ILE A 45 -5.11 -11.90 -16.94
CA ILE A 45 -6.24 -12.80 -16.70
C ILE A 45 -7.53 -11.99 -16.67
N GLY A 46 -8.39 -12.16 -17.67
CA GLY A 46 -9.65 -11.41 -17.77
C GLY A 46 -10.17 -11.31 -19.20
N GLY A 47 -11.31 -10.66 -19.38
CA GLY A 47 -11.88 -10.41 -20.71
C GLY A 47 -12.74 -9.14 -20.78
N GLY A 48 -12.65 -8.26 -19.78
CA GLY A 48 -13.28 -6.94 -19.81
C GLY A 48 -12.32 -5.87 -20.32
N LEU A 49 -12.79 -4.62 -20.46
CA LEU A 49 -11.98 -3.50 -20.94
C LEU A 49 -10.73 -3.27 -20.08
N THR A 50 -10.84 -3.44 -18.75
CA THR A 50 -9.68 -3.41 -17.85
C THR A 50 -8.59 -4.40 -18.27
N ALA A 51 -8.93 -5.57 -18.83
CA ALA A 51 -7.93 -6.53 -19.30
C ALA A 51 -7.24 -6.04 -20.59
N ILE A 52 -7.98 -5.35 -21.46
CA ILE A 52 -7.46 -4.71 -22.67
C ILE A 52 -6.51 -3.58 -22.28
N ASP A 53 -6.98 -2.62 -21.47
CA ASP A 53 -6.19 -1.50 -20.93
C ASP A 53 -4.91 -2.02 -20.27
N THR A 54 -5.02 -3.06 -19.43
CA THR A 54 -3.87 -3.62 -18.73
C THR A 54 -2.83 -4.20 -19.70
N ALA A 55 -3.26 -4.85 -20.78
CA ALA A 55 -2.35 -5.44 -21.75
C ALA A 55 -1.65 -4.37 -22.60
N THR A 56 -2.38 -3.38 -23.11
CA THR A 56 -1.83 -2.29 -23.93
C THR A 56 -0.92 -1.38 -23.09
N GLU A 57 -1.37 -0.95 -21.91
CA GLU A 57 -0.58 -0.13 -20.99
C GLU A 57 0.66 -0.87 -20.50
N SER A 58 0.62 -2.21 -20.33
CA SER A 58 1.81 -3.00 -19.99
C SER A 58 2.91 -2.89 -21.05
N LEU A 59 2.55 -2.99 -22.33
CA LEU A 59 3.48 -2.89 -23.44
C LEU A 59 4.05 -1.48 -23.58
N ALA A 60 3.19 -0.46 -23.54
CA ALA A 60 3.60 0.94 -23.62
C ALA A 60 4.49 1.34 -22.42
N TYR A 61 4.10 0.93 -21.21
CA TYR A 61 4.86 1.19 -19.99
C TYR A 61 6.22 0.48 -20.00
N TYR A 62 6.30 -0.76 -20.51
CA TYR A 62 7.53 -1.53 -20.51
C TYR A 62 8.68 -0.77 -21.17
N VAL A 63 8.43 -0.16 -22.34
CA VAL A 63 9.40 0.68 -23.05
C VAL A 63 9.84 1.86 -22.18
N ARG A 64 8.88 2.55 -21.54
CA ARG A 64 9.17 3.72 -20.69
C ARG A 64 10.02 3.37 -19.47
N GLN A 65 9.72 2.27 -18.79
CA GLN A 65 10.50 1.89 -17.60
C GLN A 65 11.93 1.51 -17.95
N VAL A 66 12.19 0.80 -19.06
CA VAL A 66 13.55 0.36 -19.40
C VAL A 66 14.40 1.54 -19.88
N GLU A 67 13.81 2.46 -20.66
CA GLU A 67 14.45 3.73 -21.03
C GLU A 67 14.83 4.54 -19.77
N LYS A 68 13.89 4.72 -18.84
CA LYS A 68 14.09 5.45 -17.58
C LYS A 68 15.15 4.78 -16.70
N PHE A 69 15.10 3.45 -16.58
CA PHE A 69 16.04 2.67 -15.78
C PHE A 69 17.46 2.78 -16.35
N ALA A 70 17.64 2.56 -17.66
CA ALA A 70 18.94 2.60 -18.30
C ALA A 70 19.57 4.00 -18.25
N LEU A 71 18.77 5.06 -18.44
CA LEU A 71 19.22 6.44 -18.28
C LEU A 71 19.83 6.64 -16.88
N ARG A 72 19.06 6.35 -15.83
CA ARG A 72 19.52 6.52 -14.45
C ARG A 72 20.75 5.67 -14.17
N TYR A 73 20.73 4.40 -14.56
CA TYR A 73 21.86 3.49 -14.36
C TYR A 73 23.14 4.02 -15.01
N ARG A 74 23.11 4.42 -16.29
CA ARG A 74 24.31 4.90 -16.98
C ARG A 74 24.84 6.19 -16.40
N THR A 75 23.95 7.13 -16.05
CA THR A 75 24.37 8.38 -15.40
C THR A 75 25.03 8.09 -14.06
N LEU A 76 24.43 7.24 -13.23
CA LEU A 76 25.01 6.87 -11.94
C LEU A 76 26.34 6.13 -12.12
N ALA A 77 26.40 5.15 -13.02
CA ALA A 77 27.61 4.37 -13.30
C ALA A 77 28.75 5.24 -13.83
N ALA A 78 28.47 6.24 -14.66
CA ALA A 78 29.46 7.20 -15.12
C ALA A 78 30.01 8.08 -13.99
N GLU A 79 29.19 8.40 -12.97
CA GLU A 79 29.59 9.25 -11.84
C GLU A 79 30.30 8.47 -10.71
N ARG A 80 29.91 7.22 -10.43
CA ARG A 80 30.37 6.47 -9.24
C ARG A 80 30.97 5.08 -9.53
N GLY A 81 30.95 4.64 -10.79
CA GLY A 81 31.38 3.31 -11.22
C GLY A 81 30.29 2.24 -11.10
N GLU A 82 30.29 1.27 -12.02
CA GLU A 82 29.28 0.20 -12.08
C GLU A 82 29.26 -0.66 -10.81
N THR A 83 30.42 -0.98 -10.25
CA THR A 83 30.54 -1.79 -9.03
C THR A 83 29.77 -1.16 -7.87
N ALA A 84 29.88 0.16 -7.69
CA ALA A 84 29.19 0.87 -6.61
C ALA A 84 27.67 0.94 -6.84
N VAL A 85 27.23 1.14 -8.09
CA VAL A 85 25.79 1.14 -8.42
C VAL A 85 25.17 -0.23 -8.19
N ARG A 86 25.88 -1.30 -8.56
CA ARG A 86 25.40 -2.70 -8.49
C ARG A 86 25.53 -3.34 -7.11
N ALA A 87 26.41 -2.85 -6.25
CA ALA A 87 26.70 -3.46 -4.93
C ALA A 87 25.47 -3.78 -4.06
N PRO A 88 24.40 -2.95 -4.02
CA PRO A 88 23.23 -3.25 -3.20
C PRO A 88 22.29 -4.32 -3.77
N TRP A 89 22.47 -4.73 -5.03
CA TRP A 89 21.56 -5.64 -5.70
C TRP A 89 21.80 -7.11 -5.28
N THR A 90 20.69 -7.83 -5.09
CA THR A 90 20.71 -9.29 -5.02
C THR A 90 20.98 -9.88 -6.41
N ALA A 91 21.21 -11.20 -6.49
CA ALA A 91 21.36 -11.88 -7.77
C ALA A 91 20.14 -11.71 -8.69
N GLU A 92 18.92 -11.83 -8.14
CA GLU A 92 17.67 -11.60 -8.88
C GLU A 92 17.59 -10.17 -9.42
N GLU A 93 17.89 -9.17 -8.59
CA GLU A 93 17.80 -7.77 -8.98
C GLU A 93 18.85 -7.39 -10.03
N ALA A 94 20.04 -7.99 -9.96
CA ALA A 94 21.07 -7.85 -10.98
C ALA A 94 20.61 -8.44 -12.33
N GLU A 95 19.98 -9.61 -12.32
CA GLU A 95 19.42 -10.23 -13.54
C GLU A 95 18.29 -9.39 -14.14
N VAL A 96 17.43 -8.79 -13.31
CA VAL A 96 16.40 -7.85 -13.78
C VAL A 96 17.04 -6.59 -14.37
N ALA A 97 18.07 -6.05 -13.72
CA ALA A 97 18.79 -4.88 -14.24
C ALA A 97 19.44 -5.17 -15.59
N ASP A 98 20.08 -6.33 -15.76
CA ASP A 98 20.71 -6.74 -17.01
C ASP A 98 19.67 -6.97 -18.13
N GLU A 99 18.52 -7.55 -17.81
CA GLU A 99 17.37 -7.65 -18.72
C GLU A 99 16.95 -6.25 -19.23
N PHE A 100 16.74 -5.30 -18.32
CA PHE A 100 16.30 -3.94 -18.68
C PHE A 100 17.35 -3.19 -19.51
N LEU A 101 18.63 -3.31 -19.16
CA LEU A 101 19.72 -2.67 -19.90
C LEU A 101 19.87 -3.26 -21.31
N SER A 102 19.70 -4.58 -21.45
CA SER A 102 19.72 -5.26 -22.75
C SER A 102 18.56 -4.82 -23.64
N HIS A 103 17.34 -4.80 -23.08
CA HIS A 103 16.14 -4.39 -23.82
C HIS A 103 16.19 -2.92 -24.22
N GLU A 104 16.68 -2.03 -23.36
CA GLU A 104 16.86 -0.63 -23.74
C GLU A 104 17.90 -0.49 -24.87
N ALA A 105 18.99 -1.27 -24.86
CA ALA A 105 19.97 -1.21 -25.93
C ALA A 105 19.37 -1.59 -27.29
N ALA A 106 18.49 -2.60 -27.31
CA ALA A 106 17.74 -2.99 -28.51
C ALA A 106 16.74 -1.90 -28.94
N ILE A 107 16.01 -1.29 -28.01
CA ILE A 107 15.09 -0.16 -28.29
C ILE A 107 15.85 1.02 -28.88
N ARG A 108 17.01 1.38 -28.29
CA ARG A 108 17.85 2.47 -28.81
C ARG A 108 18.32 2.16 -30.24
N ALA A 109 18.84 0.96 -30.49
CA ALA A 109 19.29 0.55 -31.82
C ALA A 109 18.17 0.61 -32.86
N GLU A 110 16.95 0.20 -32.50
CA GLU A 110 15.77 0.26 -33.35
C GLU A 110 15.36 1.70 -33.64
N ARG A 111 15.34 2.59 -32.64
CA ARG A 111 15.04 4.01 -32.83
C ARG A 111 16.07 4.69 -33.75
N GLU A 112 17.34 4.35 -33.59
CA GLU A 112 18.42 4.87 -34.46
C GLU A 112 18.28 4.35 -35.89
N ALA A 113 17.98 3.06 -36.09
CA ALA A 113 17.73 2.48 -37.41
C ALA A 113 16.51 3.10 -38.09
N ALA A 114 15.39 3.19 -37.37
CA ALA A 114 14.16 3.80 -37.85
C ALA A 114 14.35 5.26 -38.26
N SER A 115 15.14 6.02 -37.49
CA SER A 115 15.51 7.40 -37.81
C SER A 115 16.34 7.48 -39.11
N ARG A 116 17.38 6.64 -39.26
CA ARG A 116 18.18 6.56 -40.51
C ARG A 116 17.34 6.18 -41.73
N GLU A 117 16.32 5.35 -41.53
CA GLU A 117 15.43 4.85 -42.58
C GLU A 117 14.18 5.73 -42.78
N SER A 118 14.02 6.82 -42.02
CA SER A 118 12.85 7.70 -42.05
C SER A 118 11.50 6.97 -41.86
N ARG A 119 11.47 5.99 -40.96
CA ARG A 119 10.27 5.23 -40.57
C ARG A 119 9.98 5.35 -39.08
N ALA A 120 8.78 4.94 -38.68
CA ALA A 120 8.49 4.76 -37.25
C ALA A 120 9.29 3.55 -36.70
N PRO A 121 9.74 3.60 -35.43
CA PRO A 121 10.40 2.47 -34.80
C PRO A 121 9.41 1.31 -34.60
N ASP A 122 9.82 0.12 -34.98
CA ASP A 122 9.05 -1.12 -34.83
C ASP A 122 9.30 -1.73 -33.45
N LEU A 123 8.77 -1.04 -32.44
CA LEU A 123 8.87 -1.50 -31.05
C LEU A 123 7.97 -2.71 -30.79
N ALA A 124 6.88 -2.85 -31.55
CA ALA A 124 5.96 -3.99 -31.43
C ALA A 124 6.69 -5.30 -31.68
N ARG A 125 7.51 -5.38 -32.73
CA ARG A 125 8.33 -6.58 -33.02
C ARG A 125 9.33 -6.91 -31.92
N LEU A 126 9.96 -5.90 -31.31
CA LEU A 126 10.87 -6.13 -30.17
C LEU A 126 10.12 -6.68 -28.97
N LEU A 127 9.01 -6.06 -28.58
CA LEU A 127 8.17 -6.50 -27.47
C LEU A 127 7.65 -7.92 -27.71
N ASP A 128 7.22 -8.23 -28.93
CA ASP A 128 6.77 -9.57 -29.36
C ASP A 128 7.89 -10.61 -29.20
N SER A 129 9.13 -10.25 -29.56
CA SER A 129 10.31 -11.12 -29.40
C SER A 129 10.67 -11.41 -27.95
N TRP A 130 10.25 -10.55 -27.01
CA TRP A 130 10.35 -10.76 -25.57
C TRP A 130 9.09 -11.41 -24.97
N GLY A 131 8.20 -11.88 -25.84
CA GLY A 131 6.99 -12.63 -25.53
C GLY A 131 5.72 -11.78 -25.41
N GLY A 132 5.82 -10.44 -25.48
CA GLY A 132 4.68 -9.53 -25.58
C GLY A 132 3.68 -9.63 -24.42
N ALA A 133 2.41 -9.31 -24.72
CA ALA A 133 1.30 -9.38 -23.78
C ALA A 133 0.20 -10.31 -24.31
N THR A 134 -0.24 -11.25 -23.48
CA THR A 134 -1.32 -12.19 -23.81
C THR A 134 -2.46 -12.08 -22.80
N ILE A 135 -3.67 -11.84 -23.29
CA ILE A 135 -4.89 -11.91 -22.48
C ILE A 135 -5.38 -13.36 -22.47
N ALA A 136 -5.41 -13.98 -21.30
CA ALA A 136 -5.98 -15.30 -21.09
C ALA A 136 -7.42 -15.17 -20.56
N TYR A 137 -8.38 -15.68 -21.35
CA TYR A 137 -9.80 -15.61 -21.02
C TYR A 137 -10.44 -17.00 -21.02
N ARG A 138 -11.25 -17.27 -19.99
CA ARG A 138 -11.91 -18.58 -19.79
C ARG A 138 -13.00 -18.91 -20.81
N ARG A 139 -13.45 -17.96 -21.63
CA ARG A 139 -14.45 -18.14 -22.69
C ARG A 139 -13.87 -17.64 -24.01
N ARG A 140 -14.70 -17.59 -25.06
CA ARG A 140 -14.31 -17.03 -26.37
C ARG A 140 -14.25 -15.51 -26.29
N LEU A 141 -13.46 -14.89 -27.16
CA LEU A 141 -13.36 -13.44 -27.31
C LEU A 141 -14.73 -12.83 -27.60
N ILE A 142 -15.52 -13.44 -28.49
CA ILE A 142 -16.85 -12.96 -28.84
C ILE A 142 -17.83 -12.96 -27.65
N ASP A 143 -17.55 -13.76 -26.62
CA ASP A 143 -18.34 -13.82 -25.39
C ASP A 143 -17.80 -12.86 -24.31
N SER A 144 -16.71 -12.14 -24.59
CA SER A 144 -16.05 -11.28 -23.63
C SER A 144 -16.82 -9.96 -23.45
N PRO A 145 -16.82 -9.38 -22.24
CA PRO A 145 -17.35 -8.04 -22.03
C PRO A 145 -16.62 -6.99 -22.88
N SER A 146 -15.31 -7.12 -23.11
CA SER A 146 -14.59 -6.16 -23.97
C SER A 146 -15.12 -6.16 -25.39
N TYR A 147 -15.36 -7.34 -25.98
CA TYR A 147 -15.88 -7.44 -27.35
C TYR A 147 -17.33 -6.96 -27.46
N THR A 148 -18.19 -7.42 -26.54
CA THR A 148 -19.63 -7.08 -26.57
C THR A 148 -19.92 -5.62 -26.24
N LEU A 149 -19.05 -4.95 -25.48
CA LEU A 149 -19.23 -3.55 -25.10
C LEU A 149 -18.43 -2.59 -25.99
N ASN A 150 -17.25 -2.96 -26.47
CA ASN A 150 -16.37 -2.11 -27.27
C ASN A 150 -15.39 -2.93 -28.15
N HIS A 151 -15.89 -3.57 -29.21
CA HIS A 151 -15.07 -4.36 -30.12
C HIS A 151 -14.00 -3.54 -30.87
N GLU A 152 -14.18 -2.22 -31.04
CA GLU A 152 -13.19 -1.34 -31.68
C GLU A 152 -11.89 -1.28 -30.87
N GLU A 153 -11.99 -1.20 -29.55
CA GLU A 153 -10.84 -1.18 -28.63
C GLU A 153 -10.09 -2.51 -28.64
N VAL A 154 -10.81 -3.63 -28.76
CA VAL A 154 -10.21 -4.95 -28.96
C VAL A 154 -9.42 -4.98 -30.27
N ALA A 155 -9.99 -4.49 -31.37
CA ALA A 155 -9.29 -4.46 -32.65
C ALA A 155 -7.99 -3.64 -32.57
N LYS A 156 -8.01 -2.48 -31.90
CA LYS A 156 -6.81 -1.66 -31.69
C LYS A 156 -5.76 -2.34 -30.82
N ALA A 157 -6.15 -3.03 -29.76
CA ALA A 157 -5.21 -3.79 -28.95
C ALA A 157 -4.51 -4.90 -29.75
N LEU A 158 -5.24 -5.59 -30.66
CA LEU A 158 -4.66 -6.59 -31.54
C LEU A 158 -3.68 -5.97 -32.56
N GLU A 159 -3.99 -4.78 -33.10
CA GLU A 159 -3.07 -4.01 -33.96
C GLU A 159 -1.77 -3.63 -33.21
N GLU A 160 -1.83 -3.40 -31.90
CA GLU A 160 -0.67 -3.12 -31.04
C GLU A 160 0.11 -4.39 -30.62
N GLY A 161 -0.29 -5.58 -31.09
CA GLY A 161 0.39 -6.84 -30.82
C GLY A 161 -0.05 -7.56 -29.55
N VAL A 162 -1.15 -7.13 -28.91
CA VAL A 162 -1.76 -7.90 -27.82
C VAL A 162 -2.35 -9.19 -28.40
N ARG A 163 -2.09 -10.31 -27.73
CA ARG A 163 -2.64 -11.63 -28.12
C ARG A 163 -3.83 -11.98 -27.24
N PHE A 164 -4.83 -12.67 -27.79
CA PHE A 164 -5.99 -13.13 -27.03
C PHE A 164 -6.08 -14.66 -27.07
N ALA A 165 -5.95 -15.29 -25.90
CA ALA A 165 -5.99 -16.73 -25.72
C ALA A 165 -7.33 -17.14 -25.07
N GLU A 166 -8.18 -17.79 -25.87
CA GLU A 166 -9.55 -18.17 -25.51
C GLU A 166 -9.62 -19.51 -24.77
N GLY A 167 -10.68 -19.69 -23.98
CA GLY A 167 -11.00 -20.96 -23.33
C GLY A 167 -9.98 -21.42 -22.29
N LEU A 168 -9.19 -20.51 -21.72
CA LEU A 168 -8.14 -20.84 -20.75
C LEU A 168 -8.52 -20.40 -19.33
N THR A 169 -8.49 -21.35 -18.39
CA THR A 169 -8.74 -21.10 -16.96
C THR A 169 -7.46 -21.27 -16.15
N PRO A 170 -7.03 -20.29 -15.34
CA PRO A 170 -5.83 -20.39 -14.52
C PRO A 170 -5.89 -21.56 -13.52
N ARG A 171 -4.75 -22.24 -13.33
CA ARG A 171 -4.59 -23.37 -12.40
C ARG A 171 -3.50 -23.17 -11.36
N ALA A 172 -2.35 -22.63 -11.76
CA ALA A 172 -1.23 -22.35 -10.86
C ALA A 172 -0.27 -21.34 -11.50
N VAL A 173 0.46 -20.59 -10.68
CA VAL A 173 1.62 -19.82 -11.13
C VAL A 173 2.88 -20.65 -10.87
N GLU A 174 3.65 -20.87 -11.92
CA GLU A 174 4.98 -21.46 -11.83
C GLU A 174 5.98 -20.35 -11.52
N VAL A 175 6.89 -20.61 -10.57
CA VAL A 175 7.90 -19.64 -10.12
C VAL A 175 9.30 -20.11 -10.48
N ASP A 176 10.21 -19.16 -10.68
CA ASP A 176 11.62 -19.42 -10.91
C ASP A 176 12.39 -19.71 -9.61
N ARG A 177 13.72 -19.83 -9.71
CA ARG A 177 14.61 -20.11 -8.57
C ARG A 177 14.58 -19.06 -7.46
N PHE A 178 14.06 -17.87 -7.74
CA PHE A 178 13.93 -16.80 -6.77
C PHE A 178 12.52 -16.74 -6.16
N GLY A 179 11.54 -17.42 -6.75
CA GLY A 179 10.13 -17.30 -6.35
C GLY A 179 9.35 -16.27 -7.18
N HIS A 180 9.94 -15.74 -8.27
CA HIS A 180 9.27 -14.83 -9.19
C HIS A 180 8.51 -15.61 -10.27
N ALA A 181 7.36 -15.10 -10.72
CA ALA A 181 6.55 -15.74 -11.75
C ALA A 181 7.39 -16.04 -13.01
N ALA A 182 7.33 -17.28 -13.47
CA ALA A 182 8.00 -17.75 -14.68
C ALA A 182 6.99 -18.15 -15.76
N ALA A 183 5.85 -18.72 -15.35
CA ALA A 183 4.78 -19.11 -16.24
C ALA A 183 3.42 -19.17 -15.52
N LEU A 184 2.34 -19.14 -16.30
CA LEU A 184 0.99 -19.40 -15.84
C LEU A 184 0.51 -20.72 -16.44
N ARG A 185 0.21 -21.69 -15.57
CA ARG A 185 -0.43 -22.95 -15.97
C ARG A 185 -1.94 -22.76 -16.04
N LEU A 186 -2.52 -23.13 -17.17
CA LEU A 186 -3.94 -22.98 -17.49
C LEU A 186 -4.51 -24.31 -17.94
N ALA A 187 -5.83 -24.46 -17.85
CA ALA A 187 -6.55 -25.60 -18.40
C ALA A 187 -7.58 -25.15 -19.43
N ARG A 188 -7.73 -25.95 -20.48
CA ARG A 188 -8.85 -25.88 -21.43
C ARG A 188 -10.09 -26.55 -20.87
N ALA A 189 -11.22 -26.36 -21.54
CA ALA A 189 -12.49 -26.99 -21.18
C ALA A 189 -12.45 -28.54 -21.23
N ASP A 190 -11.60 -29.10 -22.10
CA ASP A 190 -11.37 -30.55 -22.23
C ASP A 190 -10.43 -31.12 -21.15
N GLY A 191 -9.93 -30.28 -20.24
CA GLY A 191 -9.00 -30.66 -19.18
C GLY A 191 -7.52 -30.62 -19.60
N THR A 192 -7.21 -30.41 -20.88
CA THR A 192 -5.83 -30.29 -21.35
C THR A 192 -5.15 -29.07 -20.73
N GLU A 193 -3.96 -29.26 -20.17
CA GLU A 193 -3.17 -28.18 -19.61
C GLU A 193 -2.33 -27.46 -20.67
N VAL A 194 -2.24 -26.14 -20.54
CA VAL A 194 -1.44 -25.25 -21.38
C VAL A 194 -0.65 -24.34 -20.45
N THR A 195 0.64 -24.20 -20.69
CA THR A 195 1.51 -23.29 -19.93
C THR A 195 1.89 -22.11 -20.81
N LEU A 196 1.63 -20.89 -20.32
CA LEU A 196 2.05 -19.65 -20.97
C LEU A 196 3.24 -19.06 -20.20
N PRO A 197 4.40 -18.80 -20.82
CA PRO A 197 5.48 -18.06 -20.18
C PRO A 197 4.97 -16.70 -19.71
N ALA A 198 5.28 -16.32 -18.47
CA ALA A 198 4.77 -15.10 -17.85
C ALA A 198 5.70 -14.67 -16.71
N ARG A 199 6.41 -13.55 -16.89
CA ARG A 199 7.15 -12.89 -15.80
C ARG A 199 6.32 -11.83 -15.08
N ALA A 200 5.21 -11.40 -15.68
CA ALA A 200 4.20 -10.61 -15.03
C ALA A 200 2.81 -11.20 -15.30
N ILE A 201 2.02 -11.38 -14.25
CA ILE A 201 0.65 -11.89 -14.32
C ILE A 201 -0.28 -10.85 -13.71
N LEU A 202 -1.13 -10.25 -14.53
CA LEU A 202 -2.00 -9.15 -14.12
C LEU A 202 -3.46 -9.60 -14.11
N VAL A 203 -4.07 -9.58 -12.93
CA VAL A 203 -5.42 -10.13 -12.72
C VAL A 203 -6.48 -9.03 -12.90
N ALA A 204 -7.24 -9.10 -13.99
CA ALA A 204 -8.36 -8.24 -14.34
C ALA A 204 -9.71 -9.00 -14.20
N ALA A 205 -9.86 -9.77 -13.12
CA ALA A 205 -10.99 -10.68 -12.94
C ALA A 205 -12.10 -10.07 -12.07
N GLY A 206 -13.07 -9.40 -12.71
CA GLY A 206 -14.36 -9.01 -12.14
C GLY A 206 -14.33 -7.84 -11.14
N THR A 207 -15.39 -7.02 -11.14
CA THR A 207 -15.58 -5.98 -10.12
C THR A 207 -16.59 -6.47 -9.08
N GLN A 208 -16.25 -6.36 -7.80
CA GLN A 208 -17.21 -6.44 -6.71
C GLN A 208 -17.50 -5.01 -6.23
N PRO A 209 -18.78 -4.67 -5.93
CA PRO A 209 -19.09 -3.38 -5.34
C PRO A 209 -18.34 -3.23 -4.02
N ASN A 210 -17.64 -2.10 -3.84
CA ASN A 210 -16.99 -1.80 -2.57
C ASN A 210 -18.05 -1.37 -1.54
N THR A 211 -18.50 -2.32 -0.72
CA THR A 211 -19.48 -2.09 0.35
C THR A 211 -18.85 -1.92 1.72
N VAL A 212 -17.57 -1.51 1.81
CA VAL A 212 -16.85 -1.26 3.07
C VAL A 212 -17.66 -0.39 4.03
N LEU A 213 -18.34 0.63 3.53
CA LEU A 213 -19.14 1.54 4.35
C LEU A 213 -20.18 0.82 5.23
N ALA A 214 -20.75 -0.30 4.80
CA ALA A 214 -21.70 -1.07 5.60
C ALA A 214 -21.06 -1.81 6.80
N ARG A 215 -19.75 -2.06 6.75
CA ARG A 215 -18.98 -2.61 7.88
C ARG A 215 -18.52 -1.53 8.86
N GLU A 216 -18.40 -0.28 8.40
CA GLU A 216 -17.88 0.83 9.20
C GLU A 216 -18.98 1.72 9.81
N ASP A 217 -20.14 1.77 9.15
CA ASP A 217 -21.28 2.59 9.57
C ASP A 217 -22.52 1.71 9.75
N GLY A 218 -22.88 1.44 11.00
CA GLY A 218 -24.03 0.60 11.37
C GLY A 218 -25.39 1.12 10.88
N ARG A 219 -25.46 2.34 10.31
CA ARG A 219 -26.67 2.89 9.68
C ARG A 219 -26.91 2.34 8.28
N ILE A 220 -25.88 1.81 7.63
CA ILE A 220 -25.90 1.36 6.25
C ILE A 220 -26.18 -0.14 6.22
N LYS A 221 -27.15 -0.55 5.39
CA LYS A 221 -27.55 -1.95 5.23
C LYS A 221 -27.25 -2.45 3.82
N LEU A 222 -27.07 -3.76 3.69
CA LEU A 222 -26.85 -4.42 2.41
C LEU A 222 -28.09 -5.21 1.97
N ASP A 223 -28.32 -5.24 0.67
CA ASP A 223 -29.21 -6.16 -0.04
C ASP A 223 -28.35 -7.01 -0.99
N GLY A 224 -28.11 -8.27 -0.59
CA GLY A 224 -27.15 -9.14 -1.24
C GLY A 224 -25.74 -8.56 -1.23
N LYS A 225 -25.23 -8.18 -2.41
CA LYS A 225 -23.89 -7.59 -2.59
C LYS A 225 -23.89 -6.07 -2.70
N TYR A 226 -25.05 -5.42 -2.71
CA TYR A 226 -25.18 -3.98 -2.91
C TYR A 226 -25.75 -3.30 -1.65
N PHE A 227 -25.73 -1.97 -1.61
CA PHE A 227 -26.45 -1.24 -0.57
C PHE A 227 -27.96 -1.41 -0.73
N GLN A 228 -28.68 -1.52 0.38
CA GLN A 228 -30.15 -1.50 0.39
C GLN A 228 -30.62 -0.16 -0.18
N ALA A 229 -31.38 -0.19 -1.27
CA ALA A 229 -31.96 1.01 -1.84
C ALA A 229 -33.25 1.42 -1.09
N LEU A 230 -33.51 2.71 -1.05
CA LEU A 230 -34.71 3.34 -0.50
C LEU A 230 -35.41 4.18 -1.56
N ASP A 231 -36.72 4.34 -1.44
CA ASP A 231 -37.46 5.39 -2.11
C ASP A 231 -37.36 6.75 -1.36
N GLU A 232 -38.01 7.79 -1.89
CA GLU A 232 -38.02 9.13 -1.29
C GLU A 232 -38.82 9.21 0.04
N THR A 233 -39.60 8.18 0.38
CA THR A 233 -40.27 8.06 1.69
C THR A 233 -39.36 7.41 2.75
N GLY A 234 -38.30 6.73 2.29
CA GLY A 234 -37.40 5.94 3.12
C GLY A 234 -37.78 4.47 3.21
N ALA A 235 -38.74 4.01 2.40
CA ALA A 235 -39.12 2.60 2.35
C ALA A 235 -38.09 1.80 1.52
N PRO A 236 -37.70 0.59 1.96
CA PRO A 236 -36.82 -0.29 1.18
C PRO A 236 -37.41 -0.65 -0.18
N VAL A 237 -36.58 -0.60 -1.22
CA VAL A 237 -36.94 -0.98 -2.60
C VAL A 237 -35.82 -1.81 -3.23
N SER A 238 -36.17 -2.61 -4.24
CA SER A 238 -35.22 -3.45 -4.97
C SER A 238 -35.02 -2.92 -6.40
N PRO A 239 -33.88 -2.30 -6.72
CA PRO A 239 -33.65 -1.76 -8.05
C PRO A 239 -33.46 -2.85 -9.10
N ALA A 240 -33.83 -2.57 -10.35
CA ALA A 240 -33.64 -3.50 -11.47
C ALA A 240 -32.16 -3.86 -11.65
N ARG A 241 -31.83 -5.13 -11.84
CA ARG A 241 -30.43 -5.58 -11.93
C ARG A 241 -29.91 -5.52 -13.36
N ALA A 242 -28.67 -5.02 -13.52
CA ALA A 242 -27.91 -4.97 -14.78
C ALA A 242 -28.61 -4.23 -15.94
N PHE A 243 -29.69 -3.51 -15.67
CA PHE A 243 -30.45 -2.77 -16.66
C PHE A 243 -30.18 -1.28 -16.48
N ALA A 244 -29.44 -0.65 -17.40
CA ALA A 244 -28.96 0.73 -17.25
C ALA A 244 -30.04 1.81 -17.53
N LYS A 245 -31.28 1.41 -17.80
CA LYS A 245 -32.41 2.30 -18.07
C LYS A 245 -33.67 1.92 -17.27
N PRO A 246 -33.58 1.68 -15.93
CA PRO A 246 -34.76 1.30 -15.14
C PRO A 246 -35.85 2.36 -15.24
N GLU A 247 -37.13 2.00 -15.23
CA GLU A 247 -38.22 2.99 -15.27
C GLU A 247 -38.05 4.05 -14.16
N THR A 248 -37.86 3.58 -12.93
CA THR A 248 -37.54 4.41 -11.77
C THR A 248 -36.13 4.12 -11.25
N PRO A 249 -35.21 5.10 -11.26
CA PRO A 249 -33.91 4.95 -10.59
C PRO A 249 -34.09 5.06 -9.07
N HIS A 250 -33.42 4.22 -8.28
CA HIS A 250 -33.48 4.26 -6.80
C HIS A 250 -32.07 4.43 -6.23
N VAL A 251 -31.68 5.67 -5.93
CA VAL A 251 -30.29 6.03 -5.61
C VAL A 251 -30.07 6.42 -4.16
N LEU A 252 -31.05 6.22 -3.28
CA LEU A 252 -30.97 6.52 -1.85
C LEU A 252 -30.71 5.23 -1.07
N MET A 253 -29.89 5.24 -0.01
CA MET A 253 -29.57 4.05 0.79
C MET A 253 -29.75 4.21 2.30
N HIS A 254 -29.92 5.43 2.79
CA HIS A 254 -30.21 5.69 4.20
C HIS A 254 -31.00 6.99 4.33
N ARG A 255 -31.94 7.04 5.28
CA ARG A 255 -32.69 8.23 5.68
C ARG A 255 -32.46 8.49 7.17
N ALA A 256 -31.86 9.62 7.50
CA ALA A 256 -31.66 10.07 8.87
C ALA A 256 -32.98 10.54 9.50
N PRO A 257 -33.09 10.60 10.84
CA PRO A 257 -34.29 11.07 11.54
C PRO A 257 -34.70 12.50 11.15
N ASP A 258 -33.73 13.36 10.80
CA ASP A 258 -33.96 14.73 10.35
C ASP A 258 -34.34 14.84 8.86
N GLY A 259 -34.54 13.71 8.18
CA GLY A 259 -34.94 13.65 6.78
C GLY A 259 -33.81 13.80 5.78
N ARG A 260 -32.54 13.90 6.20
CA ARG A 260 -31.40 13.82 5.28
C ARG A 260 -31.24 12.41 4.73
N PHE A 261 -30.81 12.32 3.48
CA PHE A 261 -30.54 11.03 2.84
C PHE A 261 -29.05 10.85 2.54
N ILE A 262 -28.63 9.59 2.45
CA ILE A 262 -27.36 9.19 1.86
C ILE A 262 -27.68 8.52 0.52
N SER A 263 -27.00 8.94 -0.55
CA SER A 263 -27.18 8.41 -1.91
C SER A 263 -25.96 7.60 -2.39
N PHE A 264 -26.16 6.70 -3.34
CA PHE A 264 -25.12 5.84 -3.93
C PHE A 264 -25.25 5.74 -5.45
N PHE A 265 -24.13 5.59 -6.15
CA PHE A 265 -24.03 5.64 -7.61
C PHE A 265 -22.96 4.69 -8.16
N GLY A 266 -22.93 4.53 -9.48
CA GLY A 266 -21.89 3.80 -10.20
C GLY A 266 -21.89 2.31 -9.91
N ASP A 267 -20.69 1.75 -9.70
CA ASP A 267 -20.50 0.31 -9.43
C ASP A 267 -21.13 -0.17 -8.12
N LEU A 268 -21.46 0.76 -7.23
CA LEU A 268 -22.17 0.47 -5.99
C LEU A 268 -23.67 0.21 -6.22
N HIS A 269 -24.20 0.49 -7.42
CA HIS A 269 -25.62 0.39 -7.75
C HIS A 269 -25.92 -0.81 -8.68
N PRO A 270 -26.89 -1.68 -8.34
CA PRO A 270 -27.17 -2.92 -9.07
C PRO A 270 -27.62 -2.74 -10.53
N SER A 271 -28.19 -1.58 -10.89
CA SER A 271 -28.54 -1.25 -12.29
C SER A 271 -27.38 -0.68 -13.12
N PHE A 272 -26.42 -0.01 -12.48
CA PHE A 272 -25.47 0.90 -13.15
C PHE A 272 -24.01 0.45 -13.06
N PHE A 273 -23.75 -0.76 -12.55
CA PHE A 273 -22.40 -1.31 -12.42
C PHE A 273 -21.81 -1.82 -13.75
N GLY A 274 -20.47 -1.89 -13.78
CA GLY A 274 -19.68 -2.66 -14.72
C GLY A 274 -19.00 -1.83 -15.82
N ASN A 275 -19.39 -0.57 -16.02
CA ASN A 275 -18.63 0.36 -16.87
C ASN A 275 -18.97 1.84 -16.57
N VAL A 276 -18.08 2.74 -17.01
CA VAL A 276 -18.21 4.18 -16.81
C VAL A 276 -19.47 4.76 -17.46
N VAL A 277 -19.90 4.25 -18.62
CA VAL A 277 -21.10 4.74 -19.33
C VAL A 277 -22.35 4.48 -18.49
N LYS A 278 -22.48 3.28 -17.92
CA LYS A 278 -23.58 2.93 -17.01
C LYS A 278 -23.52 3.76 -15.74
N ALA A 279 -22.33 3.95 -15.16
CA ALA A 279 -22.15 4.77 -13.97
C ALA A 279 -22.60 6.23 -14.19
N MET A 280 -22.18 6.84 -15.31
CA MET A 280 -22.61 8.19 -15.71
C MET A 280 -24.10 8.23 -16.04
N GLY A 281 -24.66 7.18 -16.64
CA GLY A 281 -26.09 7.00 -16.82
C GLY A 281 -26.85 7.00 -15.49
N GLY A 282 -26.30 6.34 -14.46
CA GLY A 282 -26.83 6.36 -13.10
C GLY A 282 -26.86 7.76 -12.50
N ALA A 283 -25.75 8.51 -12.61
CA ALA A 283 -25.69 9.89 -12.14
C ALA A 283 -26.72 10.79 -12.86
N LYS A 284 -26.77 10.73 -14.20
CA LYS A 284 -27.71 11.51 -15.02
C LYS A 284 -29.18 11.23 -14.67
N ARG A 285 -29.51 10.00 -14.30
CA ARG A 285 -30.90 9.61 -14.01
C ARG A 285 -31.26 9.74 -12.53
N GLY A 286 -30.28 9.65 -11.64
CA GLY A 286 -30.49 9.76 -10.20
C GLY A 286 -30.42 11.18 -9.64
N TYR A 287 -29.73 12.13 -10.28
CA TYR A 287 -29.65 13.50 -9.76
C TYR A 287 -31.02 14.16 -9.51
N PRO A 288 -32.10 13.94 -10.31
CA PRO A 288 -33.39 14.56 -10.03
C PRO A 288 -33.99 14.13 -8.69
N ILE A 289 -33.70 12.90 -8.24
CA ILE A 289 -34.13 12.38 -6.92
C ILE A 289 -33.37 13.11 -5.83
N VAL A 290 -32.05 13.25 -5.98
CA VAL A 290 -31.21 14.02 -5.04
C VAL A 290 -31.70 15.47 -4.96
N THR A 291 -32.04 16.10 -6.09
CA THR A 291 -32.58 17.46 -6.13
C THR A 291 -33.90 17.58 -5.37
N ARG A 292 -34.85 16.65 -5.54
CA ARG A 292 -36.11 16.66 -4.80
C ARG A 292 -35.89 16.44 -3.30
N ALA A 293 -35.04 15.50 -2.92
CA ALA A 293 -34.69 15.24 -1.52
C ALA A 293 -34.07 16.47 -0.85
N LEU A 294 -33.21 17.21 -1.56
CA LEU A 294 -32.64 18.47 -1.09
C LEU A 294 -33.68 19.60 -1.01
N ALA A 295 -34.59 19.72 -2.00
CA ALA A 295 -35.63 20.74 -2.04
C ALA A 295 -36.69 20.57 -0.94
N ALA A 296 -36.90 19.34 -0.45
CA ALA A 296 -37.77 19.04 0.69
C ALA A 296 -37.21 19.54 2.05
N ARG A 297 -35.99 20.07 2.07
CA ARG A 297 -35.33 20.60 3.26
C ARG A 297 -35.26 22.12 3.20
N PRO A 298 -35.39 22.82 4.35
CA PRO A 298 -35.09 24.24 4.39
C PRO A 298 -33.63 24.48 3.97
N ALA A 299 -33.42 25.54 3.20
CA ALA A 299 -32.08 25.97 2.83
C ALA A 299 -31.26 26.27 4.08
N THR A 300 -29.96 25.94 4.03
CA THR A 300 -29.04 26.31 5.11
C THR A 300 -28.81 27.82 5.13
N GLU A 301 -28.68 28.40 6.32
CA GLU A 301 -28.27 29.80 6.48
C GLU A 301 -26.78 30.00 6.17
N VAL A 302 -26.01 28.90 6.12
CA VAL A 302 -24.57 28.92 5.81
C VAL A 302 -24.35 29.35 4.37
N GLN A 303 -23.72 30.51 4.21
CA GLN A 303 -23.35 31.04 2.90
C GLN A 303 -22.31 30.17 2.20
N GLY A 304 -22.38 30.08 0.87
CA GLY A 304 -21.46 29.26 0.06
C GLY A 304 -19.99 29.62 0.28
N ALA A 305 -19.67 30.92 0.40
CA ALA A 305 -18.31 31.38 0.68
C ALA A 305 -17.80 30.89 2.06
N ALA A 306 -18.66 30.92 3.08
CA ALA A 306 -18.33 30.43 4.41
C ALA A 306 -18.13 28.91 4.42
N LEU A 307 -18.96 28.16 3.67
CA LEU A 307 -18.80 26.71 3.50
C LEU A 307 -17.45 26.39 2.83
N ILE A 308 -17.11 27.08 1.74
CA ILE A 308 -15.84 26.87 1.02
C ILE A 308 -14.65 27.20 1.93
N ALA A 309 -14.71 28.30 2.69
CA ALA A 309 -13.66 28.66 3.64
C ALA A 309 -13.47 27.55 4.70
N ARG A 310 -14.56 27.05 5.27
CA ARG A 310 -14.53 25.92 6.21
C ARG A 310 -13.96 24.66 5.57
N CYS A 311 -14.38 24.30 4.36
CA CYS A 311 -13.84 23.13 3.67
C CYS A 311 -12.34 23.27 3.37
N ARG A 312 -11.86 24.47 3.03
CA ARG A 312 -10.43 24.70 2.85
C ARG A 312 -9.66 24.54 4.15
N ASP A 313 -10.20 25.06 5.25
CA ASP A 313 -9.58 24.95 6.56
C ASP A 313 -9.53 23.50 7.06
N GLU A 314 -10.62 22.76 6.86
CA GLU A 314 -10.81 21.40 7.37
C GLU A 314 -10.12 20.32 6.52
N LEU A 315 -10.14 20.47 5.19
CA LEU A 315 -9.81 19.40 4.24
C LEU A 315 -8.51 19.64 3.46
N ARG A 316 -7.83 20.78 3.66
CA ARG A 316 -6.49 21.00 3.07
C ARG A 316 -5.44 20.84 4.14
N ALA A 317 -4.54 19.90 3.90
CA ALA A 317 -3.41 19.66 4.77
C ALA A 317 -2.20 20.51 4.34
N SER A 318 -1.44 21.00 5.32
CA SER A 318 -0.17 21.69 5.11
C SER A 318 0.84 21.30 6.17
N VAL A 319 2.12 21.25 5.80
CA VAL A 319 3.21 20.96 6.73
C VAL A 319 3.25 22.07 7.79
N HIS A 320 3.26 21.69 9.06
CA HIS A 320 3.44 22.58 10.19
C HIS A 320 4.91 22.65 10.60
N ALA A 321 5.56 21.49 10.74
CA ALA A 321 6.97 21.38 11.09
C ALA A 321 7.58 20.08 10.56
N VAL A 322 8.91 20.07 10.38
CA VAL A 322 9.70 18.88 10.10
C VAL A 322 10.82 18.81 11.12
N ASN A 323 10.82 17.79 11.97
CA ASN A 323 11.77 17.64 13.06
C ASN A 323 12.65 16.41 12.81
N ARG A 324 13.97 16.59 12.80
CA ARG A 324 14.89 15.45 12.79
C ARG A 324 14.95 14.81 14.17
N LEU A 325 14.59 13.54 14.28
CA LEU A 325 14.62 12.79 15.54
C LEU A 325 15.92 12.00 15.72
N THR A 326 16.42 11.42 14.63
CA THR A 326 17.69 10.68 14.56
C THR A 326 18.35 10.95 13.19
N PRO A 327 19.57 10.46 12.92
CA PRO A 327 20.19 10.61 11.60
C PRO A 327 19.32 10.13 10.43
N THR A 328 18.43 9.16 10.64
CA THR A 328 17.59 8.55 9.60
C THR A 328 16.09 8.68 9.86
N ILE A 329 15.66 9.31 10.97
CA ILE A 329 14.24 9.44 11.31
C ILE A 329 13.82 10.89 11.38
N VAL A 330 12.73 11.22 10.67
CA VAL A 330 12.03 12.52 10.76
C VAL A 330 10.63 12.37 11.31
N GLU A 331 10.21 13.39 12.03
CA GLU A 331 8.81 13.66 12.31
C GLU A 331 8.32 14.75 11.36
N VAL A 332 7.22 14.49 10.66
CA VAL A 332 6.49 15.49 9.89
C VAL A 332 5.20 15.81 10.64
N VAL A 333 5.10 17.03 11.17
CA VAL A 333 3.88 17.54 11.79
C VAL A 333 3.08 18.25 10.71
N VAL A 334 1.82 17.87 10.54
CA VAL A 334 0.92 18.37 9.49
C VAL A 334 -0.29 19.01 10.15
N ARG A 335 -0.64 20.22 9.72
CA ARG A 335 -1.94 20.83 10.02
C ARG A 335 -3.00 20.17 9.13
N ALA A 336 -3.86 19.36 9.73
CA ALA A 336 -4.96 18.67 9.08
C ALA A 336 -6.13 18.50 10.08
N PRO A 337 -6.97 19.53 10.29
CA PRO A 337 -7.91 19.57 11.41
C PRO A 337 -8.94 18.43 11.41
N ALA A 338 -9.57 18.13 10.28
CA ALA A 338 -10.53 17.03 10.19
C ALA A 338 -9.89 15.66 10.46
N ALA A 339 -8.66 15.45 9.94
CA ALA A 339 -7.89 14.23 10.15
C ALA A 339 -7.49 14.05 11.61
N ALA A 340 -6.98 15.12 12.25
CA ALA A 340 -6.56 15.12 13.65
C ALA A 340 -7.72 14.74 14.60
N ARG A 341 -8.92 15.28 14.37
CA ARG A 341 -10.11 14.96 15.18
C ARG A 341 -10.65 13.55 14.96
N ALA A 342 -10.47 13.00 13.77
CA ALA A 342 -10.98 11.67 13.42
C ALA A 342 -10.07 10.52 13.84
N PHE A 343 -8.80 10.82 14.17
CA PHE A 343 -7.79 9.81 14.48
C PHE A 343 -8.14 8.95 15.70
N ARG A 344 -7.82 7.67 15.59
CA ARG A 344 -7.74 6.74 16.71
C ARG A 344 -6.42 5.96 16.67
N PRO A 345 -5.85 5.57 17.83
CA PRO A 345 -4.60 4.82 17.89
C PRO A 345 -4.59 3.59 16.97
N GLY A 346 -3.44 3.35 16.33
CA GLY A 346 -3.25 2.29 15.35
C GLY A 346 -3.56 2.68 13.90
N GLN A 347 -4.40 3.69 13.66
CA GLN A 347 -4.70 4.14 12.31
C GLN A 347 -3.52 4.85 11.64
N PHE A 348 -3.57 4.94 10.31
CA PHE A 348 -2.51 5.55 9.52
C PHE A 348 -3.06 6.46 8.42
N TYR A 349 -2.17 7.12 7.71
CA TYR A 349 -2.45 8.11 6.67
C TYR A 349 -1.67 7.81 5.40
N ARG A 350 -2.14 8.33 4.27
CA ARG A 350 -1.38 8.44 3.03
C ARG A 350 -0.77 9.83 2.93
N LEU A 351 0.55 9.95 3.05
CA LEU A 351 1.30 11.20 2.88
C LEU A 351 1.88 11.30 1.46
N GLN A 352 1.73 12.46 0.82
CA GLN A 352 2.31 12.76 -0.50
C GLN A 352 2.50 14.28 -0.67
N ASN A 353 3.53 14.74 -1.37
CA ASN A 353 3.58 16.11 -1.89
C ASN A 353 2.77 16.24 -3.20
N PHE A 354 2.53 17.47 -3.65
CA PHE A 354 1.90 17.71 -4.95
C PHE A 354 2.94 17.72 -6.06
N GLU A 355 2.77 16.92 -7.12
CA GLU A 355 3.68 16.88 -8.28
C GLU A 355 3.93 18.27 -8.89
N THR A 356 2.90 19.13 -8.93
CA THR A 356 2.99 20.48 -9.49
C THR A 356 3.85 21.43 -8.65
N LEU A 357 4.10 21.09 -7.39
CA LEU A 357 4.90 21.87 -6.44
C LEU A 357 6.20 21.16 -6.07
N ALA A 358 6.38 19.92 -6.52
CA ALA A 358 7.54 19.10 -6.22
C ALA A 358 8.82 19.74 -6.79
N PRO A 359 9.95 19.68 -6.06
CA PRO A 359 11.24 20.12 -6.58
C PRO A 359 11.59 19.41 -7.90
N ARG A 360 12.27 20.15 -8.77
CA ARG A 360 12.69 19.67 -10.09
C ARG A 360 14.19 19.87 -10.27
N LEU A 361 14.86 18.83 -10.71
CA LEU A 361 16.22 18.90 -11.20
C LEU A 361 16.19 18.84 -12.73
N GLU A 362 16.56 19.93 -13.37
CA GLU A 362 16.66 20.04 -14.82
C GLU A 362 18.09 19.74 -15.27
N GLU A 363 18.27 18.76 -16.15
CA GLU A 363 19.56 18.37 -16.71
C GLU A 363 19.46 18.17 -18.23
N PRO A 364 20.59 18.22 -18.98
CA PRO A 364 20.58 17.97 -20.42
C PRO A 364 19.97 16.60 -20.79
N ALA A 365 20.09 15.62 -19.90
CA ALA A 365 19.55 14.28 -20.10
C ALA A 365 18.04 14.16 -19.78
N GLY A 366 17.42 15.21 -19.23
CA GLY A 366 16.01 15.28 -18.88
C GLY A 366 15.74 15.88 -17.49
N ALA A 367 14.46 16.10 -17.20
CA ALA A 367 14.00 16.57 -15.90
C ALA A 367 13.77 15.40 -14.93
N THR A 368 14.16 15.56 -13.67
CA THR A 368 13.72 14.71 -12.56
C THR A 368 12.75 15.49 -11.68
N VAL A 369 11.53 14.98 -11.53
CA VAL A 369 10.52 15.53 -10.61
C VAL A 369 10.53 14.72 -9.32
N LEU A 370 10.85 15.37 -8.20
CA LEU A 370 10.88 14.78 -6.85
C LEU A 370 9.47 14.74 -6.23
N GLY A 371 8.53 14.17 -6.99
CA GLY A 371 7.19 13.87 -6.51
C GLY A 371 7.22 12.58 -5.69
N MET A 372 6.67 12.62 -4.48
CA MET A 372 6.55 11.48 -3.60
C MET A 372 5.50 10.50 -4.15
N GLU A 373 5.78 9.21 -4.01
CA GLU A 373 4.77 8.17 -4.04
C GLU A 373 3.90 8.25 -2.77
N GLY A 374 2.73 7.61 -2.77
CA GLY A 374 1.86 7.61 -1.60
C GLY A 374 2.48 6.81 -0.45
N LEU A 375 2.90 7.47 0.61
CA LEU A 375 3.53 6.84 1.77
C LEU A 375 2.49 6.47 2.84
N ALA A 376 2.42 5.19 3.23
CA ALA A 376 1.58 4.72 4.34
C ALA A 376 2.26 5.06 5.67
N MET A 377 1.75 6.07 6.35
CA MET A 377 2.39 6.69 7.52
C MET A 377 1.47 6.62 8.72
N THR A 378 1.87 5.88 9.74
CA THR A 378 1.08 5.76 10.97
C THR A 378 0.99 7.08 11.70
N GLY A 379 -0.19 7.38 12.24
CA GLY A 379 -0.37 8.53 13.13
C GLY A 379 0.38 8.29 14.43
N ALA A 380 1.42 9.09 14.68
CA ALA A 380 2.22 8.99 15.89
C ALA A 380 1.49 9.66 17.06
N TRP A 381 1.01 10.88 16.87
CA TRP A 381 0.13 11.60 17.80
C TRP A 381 -0.74 12.62 17.07
N THR A 382 -1.78 13.10 17.73
CA THR A 382 -2.64 14.18 17.23
C THR A 382 -2.92 15.21 18.30
N ASP A 383 -3.05 16.47 17.90
CA ASP A 383 -3.65 17.55 18.68
C ASP A 383 -4.96 17.97 17.99
N PRO A 384 -6.12 17.47 18.45
CA PRO A 384 -7.41 17.77 17.84
C PRO A 384 -7.81 19.25 17.90
N GLU A 385 -7.34 20.00 18.91
CA GLU A 385 -7.69 21.41 19.12
C GLU A 385 -6.86 22.30 18.18
N ALA A 386 -5.55 22.06 18.10
CA ALA A 386 -4.68 22.75 17.16
C ALA A 386 -4.84 22.25 15.70
N GLY A 387 -5.49 21.09 15.53
CA GLY A 387 -5.68 20.45 14.24
C GLY A 387 -4.38 19.87 13.66
N LEU A 388 -3.51 19.34 14.52
CA LEU A 388 -2.20 18.81 14.14
C LEU A 388 -2.18 17.28 14.17
N VAL A 389 -1.49 16.69 13.20
CA VAL A 389 -1.18 15.26 13.13
C VAL A 389 0.33 15.13 12.98
N SER A 390 0.95 14.25 13.77
CA SER A 390 2.34 13.85 13.57
C SER A 390 2.42 12.48 12.92
N VAL A 391 3.30 12.37 11.93
CA VAL A 391 3.75 11.10 11.38
C VAL A 391 5.27 11.01 11.49
N ILE A 392 5.77 9.80 11.73
CA ILE A 392 7.22 9.55 11.85
C ILE A 392 7.66 8.67 10.68
N VAL A 393 8.73 9.08 10.02
CA VAL A 393 9.24 8.48 8.78
C VAL A 393 10.67 8.03 9.00
N LEU A 394 10.97 6.79 8.59
CA LEU A 394 12.34 6.29 8.44
C LEU A 394 12.80 6.51 7.00
N GLU A 395 13.93 7.17 6.82
CA GLU A 395 14.57 7.41 5.52
C GLU A 395 15.21 6.12 5.01
N MET A 396 14.52 5.47 4.08
CA MET A 396 14.93 4.22 3.44
C MET A 396 15.25 4.41 1.94
N GLY A 397 15.33 5.65 1.45
CA GLY A 397 15.48 5.99 0.04
C GLY A 397 14.18 6.38 -0.65
N GLY A 398 14.29 6.85 -1.89
CA GLY A 398 13.13 7.19 -2.72
C GLY A 398 12.25 8.28 -2.09
N SER A 399 10.97 8.00 -1.89
CA SER A 399 9.99 9.00 -1.41
C SER A 399 10.16 9.35 0.07
N SER A 400 10.66 8.44 0.93
CA SER A 400 10.84 8.75 2.37
C SER A 400 11.90 9.82 2.62
N ASP A 401 12.94 9.86 1.77
CA ASP A 401 14.02 10.84 1.85
C ASP A 401 13.53 12.27 1.58
N LEU A 402 12.46 12.39 0.79
CA LEU A 402 11.88 13.69 0.45
C LEU A 402 11.11 14.31 1.61
N CYS A 403 10.65 13.52 2.59
CA CYS A 403 9.94 14.03 3.77
C CYS A 403 10.77 15.05 4.55
N ALA A 404 12.10 14.90 4.58
CA ALA A 404 13.01 15.83 5.23
C ALA A 404 13.10 17.20 4.53
N THR A 405 12.69 17.27 3.26
CA THR A 405 12.78 18.48 2.42
C THR A 405 11.48 19.30 2.39
N LEU A 406 10.40 18.75 2.96
CA LEU A 406 9.12 19.43 3.09
C LEU A 406 9.27 20.69 3.95
N ARG A 407 8.62 21.78 3.54
CA ARG A 407 8.73 23.07 4.23
C ARG A 407 7.47 23.43 5.02
N PRO A 408 7.58 24.08 6.19
CA PRO A 408 6.42 24.66 6.86
C PRO A 408 5.57 25.52 5.91
N GLY A 409 4.25 25.35 5.95
CA GLY A 409 3.28 25.97 5.06
C GLY A 409 3.09 25.29 3.71
N GLU A 410 3.95 24.34 3.33
CA GLU A 410 3.81 23.60 2.07
C GLU A 410 2.54 22.74 2.09
N PRO A 411 1.66 22.85 1.07
CA PRO A 411 0.49 21.99 0.97
C PRO A 411 0.92 20.56 0.65
N VAL A 412 0.29 19.60 1.32
CA VAL A 412 0.51 18.16 1.12
C VAL A 412 -0.81 17.43 1.03
N VAL A 413 -0.79 16.23 0.45
CA VAL A 413 -1.89 15.28 0.57
C VAL A 413 -1.66 14.48 1.85
N LEU A 414 -2.58 14.59 2.80
CA LEU A 414 -2.70 13.71 3.94
C LEU A 414 -4.09 13.07 3.92
N MET A 415 -4.21 11.90 3.27
CA MET A 415 -5.49 11.19 3.21
C MET A 415 -5.59 10.21 4.38
N GLY A 416 -6.66 10.33 5.16
CA GLY A 416 -6.94 9.48 6.31
C GLY A 416 -7.68 10.23 7.43
N PRO A 417 -7.75 9.65 8.64
CA PRO A 417 -7.17 8.37 9.00
C PRO A 417 -7.82 7.21 8.22
N THR A 418 -7.04 6.19 7.91
CA THR A 418 -7.47 4.94 7.28
C THR A 418 -6.93 3.74 8.08
N GLY A 419 -7.22 2.53 7.63
CA GLY A 419 -7.07 1.33 8.46
C GLY A 419 -8.14 1.22 9.56
N THR A 420 -7.99 0.20 10.40
CA THR A 420 -8.87 -0.07 11.54
C THR A 420 -8.16 0.40 12.82
N PRO A 421 -8.82 1.13 13.74
CA PRO A 421 -8.24 1.45 15.04
C PRO A 421 -7.80 0.17 15.77
N THR A 422 -6.65 0.20 16.44
CA THR A 422 -6.20 -0.92 17.27
C THR A 422 -7.25 -1.19 18.35
N GLU A 423 -7.56 -2.47 18.57
CA GLU A 423 -8.46 -2.87 19.64
C GLU A 423 -7.80 -2.60 21.01
N ILE A 424 -8.41 -1.72 21.81
CA ILE A 424 -7.93 -1.37 23.15
C ILE A 424 -8.59 -2.30 24.17
N VAL A 425 -7.89 -3.38 24.54
CA VAL A 425 -8.37 -4.35 25.54
C VAL A 425 -8.24 -3.78 26.95
N ALA A 426 -9.37 -3.40 27.56
CA ALA A 426 -9.41 -2.75 28.88
C ALA A 426 -9.19 -3.72 30.05
N GLY A 427 -8.49 -3.26 31.09
CA GLY A 427 -8.26 -4.03 32.34
C GLY A 427 -7.39 -5.29 32.18
N LYS A 428 -6.60 -5.38 31.11
CA LYS A 428 -5.73 -6.53 30.80
C LYS A 428 -4.25 -6.19 31.01
N THR A 429 -3.38 -7.21 31.01
CA THR A 429 -1.93 -6.98 30.88
C THR A 429 -1.54 -7.16 29.42
N VAL A 430 -0.96 -6.12 28.83
CA VAL A 430 -0.59 -6.09 27.41
C VAL A 430 0.91 -5.92 27.24
N ALA A 431 1.51 -6.76 26.39
CA ALA A 431 2.89 -6.59 25.96
C ALA A 431 2.94 -5.83 24.62
N LEU A 432 3.64 -4.70 24.60
CA LEU A 432 3.98 -3.98 23.38
C LEU A 432 5.40 -4.37 22.96
N VAL A 433 5.58 -4.79 21.72
CA VAL A 433 6.87 -5.27 21.20
C VAL A 433 7.21 -4.48 19.95
N GLY A 434 8.06 -3.46 20.12
CA GLY A 434 8.38 -2.47 19.08
C GLY A 434 9.81 -2.58 18.58
N GLY A 435 10.00 -2.59 17.25
CA GLY A 435 11.32 -2.55 16.62
C GLY A 435 11.52 -1.31 15.76
N GLY A 436 12.56 -0.51 16.07
CA GLY A 436 12.91 0.69 15.32
C GLY A 436 11.74 1.66 15.19
N LEU A 437 11.34 1.96 13.94
CA LEU A 437 10.20 2.83 13.64
C LEU A 437 8.87 2.33 14.25
N GLY A 438 8.73 1.02 14.47
CA GLY A 438 7.51 0.43 15.05
C GLY A 438 7.16 1.01 16.44
N ASN A 439 8.16 1.51 17.18
CA ASN A 439 7.94 2.18 18.46
C ASN A 439 7.10 3.47 18.34
N ALA A 440 7.10 4.13 17.16
CA ALA A 440 6.32 5.35 16.91
C ALA A 440 4.80 5.13 17.02
N VAL A 441 4.34 3.93 16.67
CA VAL A 441 2.93 3.59 16.68
C VAL A 441 2.49 3.22 18.10
N LEU A 442 3.33 2.42 18.76
CA LEU A 442 3.04 1.78 20.03
C LEU A 442 2.87 2.76 21.19
N PHE A 443 3.49 3.94 21.17
CA PHE A 443 3.30 4.88 22.28
C PHE A 443 1.88 5.46 22.34
N SER A 444 1.21 5.66 21.20
CA SER A 444 -0.20 6.10 21.19
C SER A 444 -1.14 4.99 21.66
N ILE A 445 -0.86 3.74 21.26
CA ILE A 445 -1.59 2.53 21.68
C ILE A 445 -1.40 2.28 23.17
N GLY A 446 -0.16 2.34 23.66
CA GLY A 446 0.16 2.16 25.07
C GLY A 446 -0.48 3.21 25.97
N ALA A 447 -0.48 4.48 25.56
CA ALA A 447 -1.20 5.53 26.28
C ALA A 447 -2.71 5.23 26.37
N ALA A 448 -3.34 4.77 25.27
CA ALA A 448 -4.75 4.40 25.26
C ALA A 448 -5.05 3.17 26.12
N LEU A 449 -4.20 2.15 26.09
CA LEU A 449 -4.31 0.97 26.95
C LEU A 449 -4.22 1.35 28.45
N ARG A 450 -3.26 2.18 28.82
CA ARG A 450 -3.13 2.66 30.22
C ARG A 450 -4.34 3.49 30.65
N ALA A 451 -4.84 4.37 29.78
CA ALA A 451 -6.06 5.13 30.04
C ALA A 451 -7.30 4.22 30.21
N ALA A 452 -7.33 3.07 29.55
CA ALA A 452 -8.36 2.04 29.71
C ALA A 452 -8.13 1.11 30.92
N GLY A 453 -7.15 1.41 31.78
CA GLY A 453 -6.87 0.64 33.01
C GLY A 453 -6.04 -0.62 32.80
N SER A 454 -5.43 -0.81 31.63
CA SER A 454 -4.57 -1.95 31.34
C SER A 454 -3.14 -1.72 31.82
N ARG A 455 -2.47 -2.80 32.24
CA ARG A 455 -1.04 -2.80 32.60
C ARG A 455 -0.21 -3.02 31.34
N VAL A 456 0.78 -2.17 31.08
CA VAL A 456 1.58 -2.20 29.85
C VAL A 456 3.04 -2.55 30.14
N LEU A 457 3.49 -3.67 29.59
CA LEU A 457 4.90 -4.08 29.51
C LEU A 457 5.42 -3.79 28.09
N TYR A 458 6.44 -2.95 27.96
CA TYR A 458 6.90 -2.49 26.65
C TYR A 458 8.35 -2.93 26.39
N PHE A 459 8.55 -3.82 25.41
CA PHE A 459 9.85 -4.12 24.83
C PHE A 459 10.14 -3.14 23.68
N ALA A 460 11.01 -2.16 23.92
CA ALA A 460 11.36 -1.12 22.96
C ALA A 460 12.75 -1.41 22.37
N GLY A 461 12.78 -1.97 21.16
CA GLY A 461 13.97 -2.43 20.47
C GLY A 461 14.52 -1.46 19.43
N TYR A 462 15.83 -1.28 19.43
CA TYR A 462 16.59 -0.44 18.51
C TYR A 462 17.89 -1.14 18.10
N LYS A 463 18.40 -0.83 16.91
CA LYS A 463 19.67 -1.41 16.44
C LYS A 463 20.86 -0.75 17.13
N ARG A 464 20.86 0.58 17.18
CA ARG A 464 21.90 1.41 17.81
C ARG A 464 21.28 2.36 18.83
N MET A 465 22.12 2.88 19.72
CA MET A 465 21.68 3.86 20.71
C MET A 465 21.17 5.17 20.10
N GLU A 466 21.77 5.61 18.98
CA GLU A 466 21.40 6.80 18.22
C GLU A 466 20.01 6.70 17.56
N ASP A 467 19.50 5.48 17.41
CA ASP A 467 18.18 5.23 16.81
C ASP A 467 17.03 5.46 17.79
N ARG A 468 17.30 5.66 19.09
CA ARG A 468 16.27 5.84 20.12
C ARG A 468 15.71 7.26 20.10
N TYR A 469 14.40 7.38 19.90
CA TYR A 469 13.68 8.66 19.85
C TYR A 469 12.43 8.66 20.75
N LYS A 470 11.85 9.85 21.00
CA LYS A 470 10.59 10.06 21.73
C LYS A 470 10.50 9.26 23.05
N VAL A 471 11.58 9.28 23.83
CA VAL A 471 11.72 8.52 25.08
C VAL A 471 10.59 8.87 26.06
N ALA A 472 10.27 10.15 26.20
CA ALA A 472 9.22 10.61 27.11
C ALA A 472 7.83 10.05 26.73
N GLU A 473 7.53 9.94 25.45
CA GLU A 473 6.28 9.34 24.96
C GLU A 473 6.20 7.85 25.31
N ILE A 474 7.30 7.12 25.10
CA ILE A 474 7.41 5.70 25.44
C ILE A 474 7.26 5.49 26.96
N GLU A 475 7.92 6.31 27.78
CA GLU A 475 7.81 6.28 29.25
C GLU A 475 6.38 6.56 29.75
N ARG A 476 5.64 7.46 29.11
CA ARG A 476 4.23 7.71 29.44
C ARG A 476 3.31 6.56 29.02
N ALA A 477 3.67 5.84 27.95
CA ALA A 477 2.86 4.78 27.38
C ALA A 477 2.97 3.42 28.10
N ALA A 478 3.88 3.26 29.07
CA ALA A 478 4.14 1.98 29.71
C ALA A 478 4.31 2.05 31.24
N ASP A 479 3.95 0.96 31.91
CA ASP A 479 4.21 0.78 33.35
C ASP A 479 5.61 0.20 33.60
N VAL A 480 6.09 -0.67 32.71
CA VAL A 480 7.45 -1.22 32.72
C VAL A 480 8.00 -1.24 31.30
N ILE A 481 9.24 -0.79 31.13
CA ILE A 481 9.95 -0.82 29.85
C ILE A 481 11.18 -1.71 29.92
N VAL A 482 11.38 -2.51 28.89
CA VAL A 482 12.63 -3.21 28.61
C VAL A 482 13.24 -2.60 27.35
N TRP A 483 14.26 -1.78 27.55
CA TRP A 483 15.00 -1.15 26.46
C TRP A 483 15.98 -2.15 25.84
N CYS A 484 15.81 -2.46 24.56
CA CYS A 484 16.63 -3.45 23.86
C CYS A 484 17.50 -2.73 22.82
N CYS A 485 18.81 -2.95 22.84
CA CYS A 485 19.74 -2.42 21.85
C CYS A 485 20.56 -3.57 21.27
N ASP A 486 20.53 -3.78 19.95
CA ASP A 486 21.31 -4.86 19.33
C ASP A 486 22.82 -4.71 19.61
N HIS A 487 23.30 -3.46 19.62
CA HIS A 487 24.71 -3.14 19.82
C HIS A 487 25.05 -2.75 21.27
N ALA A 488 26.23 -3.15 21.74
CA ALA A 488 26.81 -2.65 22.97
C ALA A 488 27.20 -1.16 22.83
N PRO A 489 27.21 -0.36 23.92
CA PRO A 489 26.94 -0.75 25.33
C PRO A 489 25.45 -0.81 25.70
N GLY A 490 24.54 -0.49 24.77
CA GLY A 490 23.11 -0.41 25.02
C GLY A 490 22.68 0.79 25.84
N PHE A 491 21.45 0.77 26.36
CA PHE A 491 20.84 1.93 27.01
C PHE A 491 21.12 1.97 28.51
N ALA A 492 21.47 3.15 29.03
CA ALA A 492 21.52 3.39 30.46
C ALA A 492 20.11 3.29 31.07
N THR A 493 20.02 2.74 32.28
CA THR A 493 18.78 2.70 33.07
C THR A 493 18.39 4.09 33.55
N ASN A 494 17.09 4.42 33.52
CA ASN A 494 16.57 5.67 34.06
C ASN A 494 16.32 5.54 35.59
N PRO A 495 17.05 6.27 36.47
CA PRO A 495 16.84 6.19 37.91
C PRO A 495 15.43 6.57 38.37
N ALA A 496 14.72 7.42 37.61
CA ALA A 496 13.33 7.79 37.90
C ALA A 496 12.34 6.64 37.62
N ARG A 497 12.78 5.59 36.92
CA ARG A 497 11.98 4.41 36.56
C ARG A 497 12.71 3.12 36.98
N PRO A 498 12.87 2.85 38.29
CA PRO A 498 13.70 1.74 38.80
C PRO A 498 13.17 0.35 38.45
N ARG A 499 11.94 0.25 37.90
CA ARG A 499 11.34 -1.00 37.41
C ARG A 499 11.73 -1.31 35.96
N ASP A 500 12.17 -0.30 35.20
CA ASP A 500 12.60 -0.49 33.83
C ASP A 500 13.92 -1.26 33.79
N ARG A 501 14.17 -1.92 32.65
CA ARG A 501 15.34 -2.76 32.39
C ARG A 501 15.98 -2.39 31.06
N SER A 502 17.23 -2.81 30.88
CA SER A 502 17.97 -2.66 29.64
C SER A 502 18.63 -3.99 29.27
N PHE A 503 18.72 -4.26 27.97
CA PHE A 503 19.33 -5.47 27.43
C PHE A 503 20.11 -5.16 26.16
N VAL A 504 21.28 -5.81 26.01
CA VAL A 504 22.08 -5.78 24.79
C VAL A 504 21.86 -7.07 24.02
N GLY A 505 21.30 -6.95 22.82
CA GLY A 505 20.88 -8.06 21.96
C GLY A 505 19.49 -7.83 21.39
N ASN A 506 19.01 -8.80 20.62
CA ASN A 506 17.74 -8.65 19.91
C ASN A 506 16.53 -8.78 20.84
N ILE A 507 15.37 -8.35 20.34
CA ILE A 507 14.14 -8.24 21.15
C ILE A 507 13.65 -9.60 21.69
N VAL A 508 13.80 -10.69 20.94
CA VAL A 508 13.41 -12.04 21.41
C VAL A 508 14.32 -12.50 22.55
N GLN A 509 15.62 -12.24 22.44
CA GLN A 509 16.59 -12.52 23.50
C GLN A 509 16.27 -11.69 24.76
N ALA A 510 15.89 -10.42 24.60
CA ALA A 510 15.49 -9.56 25.70
C ALA A 510 14.23 -10.09 26.42
N MET A 511 13.20 -10.49 25.65
CA MET A 511 11.99 -11.11 26.18
C MET A 511 12.29 -12.38 26.96
N ALA A 512 13.15 -13.26 26.42
CA ALA A 512 13.55 -14.49 27.11
C ALA A 512 14.36 -14.20 28.38
N ALA A 513 15.30 -13.24 28.33
CA ALA A 513 16.09 -12.83 29.48
C ALA A 513 15.23 -12.20 30.59
N TYR A 514 14.22 -11.42 30.22
CA TYR A 514 13.22 -10.88 31.13
C TYR A 514 12.38 -11.99 31.76
N GLY A 515 11.85 -12.92 30.94
CA GLY A 515 11.02 -14.04 31.39
C GLY A 515 11.68 -14.96 32.41
N VAL A 516 12.98 -15.23 32.24
CA VAL A 516 13.76 -16.06 33.18
C VAL A 516 14.34 -15.27 34.37
N GLY A 517 14.08 -13.96 34.45
CA GLY A 517 14.55 -13.10 35.55
C GLY A 517 16.04 -12.72 35.50
N ARG A 518 16.73 -12.91 34.36
CA ARG A 518 18.13 -12.48 34.19
C ARG A 518 18.30 -10.96 34.24
N LEU A 519 17.23 -10.21 33.98
CA LEU A 519 17.21 -8.75 34.11
C LEU A 519 16.77 -8.30 35.51
N GLY A 520 16.84 -9.18 36.51
CA GLY A 520 16.25 -8.98 37.83
C GLY A 520 14.78 -9.38 37.89
N GLU A 521 14.17 -9.22 39.06
CA GLU A 521 12.78 -9.65 39.29
C GLU A 521 11.80 -8.90 38.35
N PRO A 522 10.99 -9.63 37.55
CA PRO A 522 10.00 -9.03 36.64
C PRO A 522 8.88 -8.32 37.40
N ALA A 523 8.81 -6.99 37.28
CA ALA A 523 7.71 -6.20 37.85
C ALA A 523 6.34 -6.50 37.18
N ILE A 524 6.34 -7.00 35.95
CA ILE A 524 5.17 -7.57 35.27
C ILE A 524 5.60 -8.93 34.72
N PRO A 525 5.24 -10.06 35.34
CA PRO A 525 5.56 -11.39 34.82
C PRO A 525 5.00 -11.60 33.41
N LEU A 526 5.78 -12.24 32.52
CA LEU A 526 5.30 -12.58 31.17
C LEU A 526 4.08 -13.52 31.20
N ARG A 527 3.92 -14.31 32.27
CA ARG A 527 2.79 -15.22 32.46
C ARG A 527 1.48 -14.48 32.70
N ASP A 528 1.54 -13.21 33.09
CA ASP A 528 0.37 -12.39 33.31
C ASP A 528 -0.10 -11.67 32.04
N VAL A 529 0.69 -11.71 30.95
CA VAL A 529 0.35 -11.04 29.68
C VAL A 529 -0.81 -11.77 28.98
N ASP A 530 -1.90 -11.04 28.75
CA ASP A 530 -3.10 -11.52 28.05
C ASP A 530 -3.03 -11.32 26.53
N HIS A 531 -2.37 -10.24 26.11
CA HIS A 531 -2.34 -9.79 24.72
C HIS A 531 -0.98 -9.21 24.33
N VAL A 532 -0.53 -9.50 23.11
CA VAL A 532 0.75 -9.02 22.57
C VAL A 532 0.50 -8.24 21.28
N ILE A 533 1.01 -7.01 21.21
CA ILE A 533 0.97 -6.18 20.00
C ILE A 533 2.41 -6.02 19.49
N VAL A 534 2.66 -6.49 18.27
CA VAL A 534 4.01 -6.51 17.68
C VAL A 534 4.06 -5.58 16.46
N ILE A 535 4.99 -4.62 16.47
CA ILE A 535 5.16 -3.66 15.37
C ILE A 535 6.65 -3.48 15.08
N GLY A 536 7.07 -3.79 13.86
CA GLY A 536 8.47 -3.72 13.46
C GLY A 536 8.65 -4.14 12.00
N SER A 537 9.84 -4.62 11.64
CA SER A 537 10.04 -5.28 10.34
C SER A 537 9.24 -6.59 10.26
N ASP A 538 8.95 -7.02 9.04
CA ASP A 538 8.37 -8.33 8.73
C ASP A 538 9.17 -9.47 9.40
N GLY A 539 10.50 -9.44 9.29
CA GLY A 539 11.36 -10.43 9.94
C GLY A 539 11.30 -10.41 11.47
N MET A 540 11.21 -9.23 12.10
CA MET A 540 11.05 -9.14 13.55
C MET A 540 9.69 -9.68 13.99
N MET A 541 8.61 -9.27 13.32
CA MET A 541 7.25 -9.73 13.64
C MET A 541 7.14 -11.25 13.50
N GLN A 542 7.72 -11.83 12.44
CA GLN A 542 7.82 -13.28 12.26
C GLN A 542 8.60 -13.94 13.40
N ALA A 543 9.76 -13.40 13.77
CA ALA A 543 10.60 -13.96 14.83
C ALA A 543 9.87 -13.97 16.19
N VAL A 544 9.16 -12.89 16.54
CA VAL A 544 8.33 -12.83 17.75
C VAL A 544 7.17 -13.82 17.67
N GLY A 545 6.51 -13.91 16.51
CA GLY A 545 5.44 -14.88 16.26
C GLY A 545 5.88 -16.31 16.53
N ALA A 546 7.02 -16.72 15.98
CA ALA A 546 7.60 -18.05 16.21
C ALA A 546 8.08 -18.23 17.67
N ALA A 547 8.72 -17.23 18.26
CA ALA A 547 9.29 -17.32 19.59
C ALA A 547 8.23 -17.55 20.68
N ARG A 548 7.02 -17.00 20.51
CA ARG A 548 5.87 -17.21 21.41
C ARG A 548 5.52 -18.69 21.62
N HIS A 549 5.67 -19.50 20.57
CA HIS A 549 5.41 -20.95 20.62
C HIS A 549 6.68 -21.79 20.86
N GLY A 550 7.85 -21.15 20.87
CA GLY A 550 9.15 -21.77 21.10
C GLY A 550 9.78 -21.30 22.41
N VAL A 551 10.84 -20.50 22.29
CA VAL A 551 11.68 -20.09 23.44
C VAL A 551 10.96 -19.27 24.51
N LEU A 552 9.84 -18.61 24.18
CA LEU A 552 9.04 -17.82 25.12
C LEU A 552 7.87 -18.61 25.72
N ALA A 553 7.51 -19.77 25.15
CA ALA A 553 6.35 -20.55 25.58
C ALA A 553 6.33 -20.89 27.08
N PRO A 554 7.46 -21.24 27.74
CA PRO A 554 7.46 -21.52 29.18
C PRO A 554 7.13 -20.31 30.07
N TYR A 555 7.25 -19.09 29.54
CA TYR A 555 7.11 -17.85 30.32
C TYR A 555 5.81 -17.10 30.04
N LEU A 556 5.14 -17.39 28.91
CA LEU A 556 3.92 -16.70 28.51
C LEU A 556 2.67 -17.40 29.05
N ASN A 557 1.58 -16.63 29.18
CA ASN A 557 0.25 -17.18 29.39
C ASN A 557 -0.13 -18.09 28.20
N PRO A 558 -0.44 -19.39 28.37
CA PRO A 558 -0.80 -20.25 27.24
C PRO A 558 -2.02 -19.77 26.43
N ALA A 559 -2.89 -18.95 27.03
CA ALA A 559 -4.09 -18.39 26.41
C ALA A 559 -3.88 -16.98 25.80
N HIS A 560 -2.65 -16.47 25.77
CA HIS A 560 -2.38 -15.14 25.21
C HIS A 560 -2.76 -15.06 23.73
N SER A 561 -3.26 -13.91 23.32
CA SER A 561 -3.45 -13.57 21.90
C SER A 561 -2.33 -12.65 21.40
N ALA A 562 -2.10 -12.61 20.09
CA ALA A 562 -1.15 -11.67 19.52
C ALA A 562 -1.58 -11.16 18.14
N VAL A 563 -1.30 -9.89 17.91
CA VAL A 563 -1.46 -9.23 16.62
C VAL A 563 -0.16 -8.57 16.17
N GLY A 564 0.05 -8.56 14.85
CA GLY A 564 1.08 -7.77 14.19
C GLY A 564 0.44 -6.65 13.38
N SER A 565 1.00 -5.43 13.47
CA SER A 565 0.60 -4.33 12.56
C SER A 565 1.34 -4.49 11.23
N ILE A 566 0.69 -5.15 10.27
CA ILE A 566 1.31 -5.60 9.02
C ILE A 566 1.52 -4.45 8.04
N ASN A 567 2.77 -4.30 7.61
CA ASN A 567 3.28 -3.26 6.73
C ASN A 567 3.28 -3.66 5.24
N SER A 568 2.22 -4.32 4.75
CA SER A 568 2.11 -4.69 3.33
C SER A 568 2.22 -3.45 2.42
N PRO A 569 2.80 -3.56 1.21
CA PRO A 569 2.83 -2.46 0.24
C PRO A 569 1.45 -1.84 -0.01
N MET A 570 1.33 -0.51 -0.10
CA MET A 570 0.04 0.16 -0.29
C MET A 570 0.11 1.32 -1.29
N GLN A 571 -0.92 1.43 -2.15
CA GLN A 571 -1.01 2.47 -3.18
C GLN A 571 -2.14 3.45 -2.88
N CYS A 572 -3.38 2.94 -2.90
CA CYS A 572 -4.56 3.77 -2.76
C CYS A 572 -4.88 4.10 -1.30
N MET A 573 -4.71 3.14 -0.39
CA MET A 573 -5.12 3.19 1.02
C MET A 573 -6.62 3.51 1.23
N MET A 574 -7.46 3.23 0.22
CA MET A 574 -8.89 3.51 0.18
C MET A 574 -9.77 2.31 0.58
N LYS A 575 -9.23 1.33 1.32
CA LYS A 575 -9.94 0.15 1.84
C LYS A 575 -10.60 -0.72 0.76
N GLU A 576 -9.90 -1.79 0.37
CA GLU A 576 -10.41 -2.80 -0.59
C GLU A 576 -10.62 -2.31 -2.04
N VAL A 577 -9.84 -1.31 -2.48
CA VAL A 577 -9.93 -0.77 -3.85
C VAL A 577 -8.87 -1.34 -4.79
N CYS A 578 -7.58 -0.97 -4.60
CA CYS A 578 -6.53 -1.34 -5.57
C CYS A 578 -5.95 -2.75 -5.40
N ALA A 579 -6.06 -3.30 -4.18
CA ALA A 579 -5.51 -4.59 -3.76
C ALA A 579 -3.97 -4.73 -3.75
N GLN A 580 -3.21 -3.64 -3.77
CA GLN A 580 -1.76 -3.73 -3.55
C GLN A 580 -1.42 -4.24 -2.13
N CYS A 581 -2.25 -3.92 -1.15
CA CYS A 581 -2.05 -4.26 0.26
C CYS A 581 -2.57 -5.65 0.64
N LEU A 582 -2.77 -6.55 -0.33
CA LEU A 582 -3.21 -7.91 -0.03
C LEU A 582 -2.14 -8.63 0.80
N GLN A 583 -2.60 -9.23 1.89
CA GLN A 583 -1.81 -10.05 2.79
C GLN A 583 -2.44 -11.44 2.88
N PRO A 584 -1.76 -12.50 2.39
CA PRO A 584 -2.23 -13.87 2.57
C PRO A 584 -2.14 -14.31 4.03
N HIS A 585 -3.17 -15.06 4.44
CA HIS A 585 -3.30 -15.71 5.73
C HIS A 585 -3.42 -17.22 5.53
N VAL A 586 -2.88 -17.98 6.48
CA VAL A 586 -3.07 -19.42 6.60
C VAL A 586 -3.57 -19.71 8.02
N ASP A 587 -4.71 -20.39 8.13
CA ASP A 587 -5.15 -20.87 9.43
C ASP A 587 -4.24 -22.02 9.90
N PRO A 588 -3.59 -21.91 11.07
CA PRO A 588 -2.62 -22.91 11.52
C PRO A 588 -3.25 -24.25 11.91
N VAL A 589 -4.57 -24.31 12.11
CA VAL A 589 -5.31 -25.53 12.48
C VAL A 589 -5.89 -26.21 11.23
N THR A 590 -6.55 -25.45 10.36
CA THR A 590 -7.25 -26.03 9.20
C THR A 590 -6.42 -26.04 7.92
N GLY A 591 -5.37 -25.21 7.84
CA GLY A 591 -4.63 -24.92 6.61
C GLY A 591 -5.40 -24.06 5.60
N GLU A 592 -6.58 -23.55 5.97
CA GLU A 592 -7.40 -22.70 5.09
C GLU A 592 -6.64 -21.41 4.75
N ARG A 593 -6.65 -21.05 3.47
CA ARG A 593 -5.99 -19.84 2.97
C ARG A 593 -7.01 -18.73 2.76
N THR A 594 -6.73 -17.56 3.32
CA THR A 594 -7.54 -16.36 3.14
C THR A 594 -6.67 -15.16 2.80
N VAL A 595 -7.28 -14.02 2.49
CA VAL A 595 -6.56 -12.77 2.20
C VAL A 595 -7.19 -11.62 2.97
N VAL A 596 -6.33 -10.76 3.52
CA VAL A 596 -6.71 -9.53 4.19
C VAL A 596 -6.20 -8.34 3.38
N PHE A 597 -7.00 -7.29 3.26
CA PHE A 597 -6.52 -6.02 2.75
C PHE A 597 -5.93 -5.23 3.91
N SER A 598 -4.61 -5.14 4.00
CA SER A 598 -3.94 -4.46 5.13
C SER A 598 -4.34 -2.98 5.26
N CYS A 599 -4.76 -2.32 4.16
CA CYS A 599 -5.29 -0.95 4.27
C CYS A 599 -6.68 -0.85 4.88
N PHE A 600 -7.42 -1.95 4.94
CA PHE A 600 -8.67 -2.07 5.69
C PHE A 600 -8.37 -2.45 7.14
N ASN A 601 -7.60 -3.51 7.36
CA ASN A 601 -7.15 -3.93 8.68
C ASN A 601 -5.68 -4.33 8.69
N GLN A 602 -4.85 -3.47 9.27
CA GLN A 602 -3.41 -3.66 9.42
C GLN A 602 -3.06 -4.50 10.65
N ASP A 603 -3.87 -4.47 11.70
CA ASP A 603 -3.65 -5.29 12.91
C ASP A 603 -4.21 -6.70 12.67
N GLN A 604 -3.32 -7.64 12.38
CA GLN A 604 -3.67 -8.99 11.95
C GLN A 604 -3.18 -10.03 12.95
N VAL A 605 -3.94 -11.11 13.13
CA VAL A 605 -3.58 -12.22 14.03
C VAL A 605 -2.23 -12.77 13.61
N LEU A 606 -1.24 -12.64 14.50
CA LEU A 606 0.17 -12.88 14.17
C LEU A 606 0.41 -14.32 13.68
N ASP A 607 -0.34 -15.27 14.25
CA ASP A 607 -0.24 -16.70 13.95
C ASP A 607 -0.82 -17.10 12.57
N ARG A 608 -1.57 -16.19 11.92
CA ARG A 608 -2.18 -16.45 10.60
C ARG A 608 -1.41 -15.82 9.45
N VAL A 609 -0.53 -14.85 9.72
CA VAL A 609 0.15 -14.08 8.68
C VAL A 609 1.19 -14.94 7.96
N ASP A 610 1.10 -15.02 6.64
CA ASP A 610 2.16 -15.60 5.80
C ASP A 610 3.28 -14.56 5.61
N PHE A 611 4.24 -14.58 6.54
CA PHE A 611 5.41 -13.69 6.54
C PHE A 611 6.36 -13.88 5.35
N PRO A 612 6.66 -15.12 4.89
CA PRO A 612 7.39 -15.32 3.64
C PRO A 612 6.74 -14.58 2.47
N ALA A 613 5.42 -14.73 2.28
CA ALA A 613 4.72 -14.02 1.22
C ALA A 613 4.73 -12.49 1.40
N LEU A 614 4.65 -11.98 2.65
CA LEU A 614 4.83 -10.54 2.91
C LEU A 614 6.22 -10.06 2.46
N HIS A 615 7.27 -10.78 2.82
CA HIS A 615 8.66 -10.46 2.46
C HIS A 615 8.85 -10.43 0.93
N GLU A 616 8.32 -11.43 0.23
CA GLU A 616 8.36 -11.48 -1.24
C GLU A 616 7.67 -10.26 -1.86
N ARG A 617 6.52 -9.85 -1.32
CA ARG A 617 5.76 -8.70 -1.84
C ARG A 617 6.47 -7.38 -1.56
N LEU A 618 7.14 -7.24 -0.42
CA LEU A 618 7.94 -6.07 -0.06
C LEU A 618 9.17 -5.88 -0.97
N THR A 619 9.69 -6.96 -1.57
CA THR A 619 10.89 -6.93 -2.41
C THR A 619 10.58 -6.86 -3.92
N GLN A 620 9.30 -6.79 -4.29
CA GLN A 620 8.84 -6.93 -5.67
C GLN A 620 9.39 -5.87 -6.65
N ASN A 621 9.76 -4.68 -6.21
CA ASN A 621 10.37 -3.63 -7.05
C ASN A 621 11.85 -3.38 -6.73
N GLY A 622 12.53 -4.30 -6.02
CA GLY A 622 13.83 -4.05 -5.39
C GLY A 622 14.91 -3.50 -6.33
N ALA A 623 14.97 -3.97 -7.59
CA ALA A 623 15.94 -3.47 -8.57
C ALA A 623 15.74 -1.97 -8.87
N GLN A 624 14.48 -1.56 -9.13
CA GLN A 624 14.14 -0.15 -9.36
C GLN A 624 14.28 0.70 -8.09
N GLU A 625 13.80 0.22 -6.95
CA GLU A 625 13.83 0.98 -5.69
C GLU A 625 15.26 1.31 -5.25
N LYS A 626 16.19 0.35 -5.36
CA LYS A 626 17.61 0.55 -5.02
C LYS A 626 18.31 1.50 -6.00
N LEU A 627 17.98 1.47 -7.29
CA LEU A 627 18.49 2.45 -8.25
C LEU A 627 17.92 3.84 -7.99
N THR A 628 16.61 3.92 -7.72
CA THR A 628 15.91 5.17 -7.42
C THR A 628 16.42 5.80 -6.13
N ALA A 629 16.73 5.02 -5.10
CA ALA A 629 17.35 5.54 -3.87
C ALA A 629 18.67 6.27 -4.17
N GLN A 630 19.53 5.65 -5.00
CA GLN A 630 20.78 6.26 -5.46
C GLN A 630 20.55 7.51 -6.33
N TRP A 631 19.50 7.51 -7.15
CA TRP A 631 19.10 8.63 -8.01
C TRP A 631 18.56 9.82 -7.21
N VAL A 632 17.70 9.57 -6.22
CA VAL A 632 17.14 10.60 -5.34
C VAL A 632 18.24 11.22 -4.48
N ASP A 633 19.13 10.41 -3.90
CA ASP A 633 20.28 10.94 -3.16
C ASP A 633 21.15 11.86 -4.03
N ARG A 634 21.45 11.45 -5.27
CA ARG A 634 22.13 12.29 -6.26
C ARG A 634 21.36 13.60 -6.51
N ALA A 635 20.06 13.52 -6.77
CA ALA A 635 19.24 14.68 -7.08
C ALA A 635 19.16 15.67 -5.92
N LEU A 636 18.99 15.18 -4.69
CA LEU A 636 18.96 16.00 -3.48
C LEU A 636 20.27 16.76 -3.25
N ARG A 637 21.42 16.13 -3.53
CA ARG A 637 22.74 16.80 -3.44
C ARG A 637 22.92 17.87 -4.51
N ARG A 638 22.48 17.58 -5.75
CA ARG A 638 22.51 18.56 -6.86
C ARG A 638 21.62 19.77 -6.58
N LEU A 639 20.54 19.59 -5.82
CA LEU A 639 19.63 20.65 -5.37
C LEU A 639 20.05 21.29 -4.03
N GLU A 640 21.21 20.93 -3.48
CA GLU A 640 21.71 21.43 -2.18
C GLU A 640 20.75 21.14 -1.00
N ALA A 641 19.84 20.18 -1.16
CA ALA A 641 18.85 19.78 -0.16
C ALA A 641 19.37 18.66 0.78
N ARG A 642 20.57 18.13 0.51
CA ARG A 642 21.29 17.17 1.34
C ARG A 642 22.78 17.54 1.33
N PRO A 643 23.47 17.54 2.48
CA PRO A 643 24.90 17.85 2.52
C PRO A 643 25.69 16.88 1.61
N ALA A 644 26.81 17.37 1.05
CA ALA A 644 27.75 16.52 0.35
C ALA A 644 28.23 15.40 1.29
N LEU A 645 28.50 14.20 0.76
CA LEU A 645 29.22 13.19 1.54
C LEU A 645 30.50 13.83 2.07
N ALA A 646 30.74 13.72 3.38
CA ALA A 646 32.10 13.85 3.86
C ALA A 646 32.93 12.86 3.04
N ALA A 647 34.00 13.34 2.39
CA ALA A 647 34.95 12.43 1.77
C ALA A 647 35.49 11.54 2.89
N GLU A 648 35.11 10.25 2.88
CA GLU A 648 35.66 9.24 3.79
C GLU A 648 37.16 9.10 3.60
#